data_AF-A0A1W5XMM6-F1
#
_entry.id   AF-A0A1W5XMM6-F1
#
_cell.length_a   1.000
_cell.length_b   1.000
_cell.length_c   1.000
_cell.angle_alpha   90.00
_cell.angle_beta   90.00
_cell.angle_gamma   90.00
#
_symmetry.space_group_name_H-M   'P 1'
#
loop_
_entity.id
_entity.type
_entity.pdbx_description
1 polymer ?
#
loop_
_entity_poly.entity_id
_entity_poly.type
_entity_poly.pdbx_seq_one_letter_code
_entity_poly.pdbx_strand_id
1 'polypeptide(L)'
;MTNNEDASRNSSLPEAISAISDWWRERPLGGRPAYVLAPLGTDGASALQEAHRRIQGSVLVDAQGLTAEEVHQEVLVALGVDLSPGRRSRWRSSVRQLTERRLVLVTNAHRAGQTRRSYEPERLISRTVPGLNSGNVTVLAHTAPRDLPARSDVILRLSESEPSEELESPLLRALALAEPRDVPLRIWAELASALTGEPVAETALTQLVDDRSDLIQLGPNGVAFLDEGVAERLRKAATAEEIARVSQHLVDWLQSTAHEFRHSEGWDRSGPEGRYAAAGLAAHAVQAGALEELFPRGDVLANIPQTALMDAACCAFGGHVPGNSAAGDGIHLWSYGVVPPSQSEWAALMHLMATARQDTAFASAVAGSGVELPWKTAWTHWRPPGGYHVSYTQPMVLTALAEVRWNGRPAVAGLCERKRPDAAIWDAETGELLAGPWQGDDIPEGHLDALSWPHPADAGSPDEAGRRPGPQTFHDLYDGVPAGRSAHRTLLESPPLPVGDLVILGGSGGLFALEPRAGEEFAGFGSGAAEPLSGPYAAVGPTAPVGAPPPSPQDLIPLYGEEEIFELDEEEVPDDLTDEAARHTLLEFGLPDMREFGMGLYPYGDSRFDVMDEVFWPDDVPPVQETGPFFQIGFWMGGELVVDGPTGHVLRIPTEPDEDHLAGLPAACSVESFLTMVGLWVTGLRIKQTIHNDLEAVLLPQYVAHAQASVDSTGAEAPAWSYVFYNE
;
A
#
# COMPACT_ATOMS: atom_id res chain seq x y z
N MET A 1 18.91 18.64 25.97
CA MET A 1 18.25 19.04 27.22
C MET A 1 16.88 19.61 26.87
N THR A 2 15.87 18.75 26.85
CA THR A 2 14.48 19.07 26.55
C THR A 2 13.71 19.12 27.87
N ASN A 3 13.12 20.27 28.19
CA ASN A 3 12.20 20.38 29.32
C ASN A 3 10.93 19.58 28.98
N ASN A 4 10.81 18.37 29.53
CA ASN A 4 9.52 17.71 29.70
C ASN A 4 8.80 18.44 30.83
N GLU A 5 7.95 19.42 30.53
CA GLU A 5 6.96 19.90 31.49
C GLU A 5 5.81 18.88 31.55
N ASP A 6 6.00 17.80 32.30
CA ASP A 6 4.93 16.88 32.70
C ASP A 6 3.96 17.62 33.64
N ALA A 7 2.98 18.32 33.08
CA ALA A 7 1.86 18.85 33.85
C ALA A 7 0.85 17.72 34.17
N SER A 8 1.31 16.69 34.89
CA SER A 8 0.45 15.60 35.39
C SER A 8 -0.42 16.12 36.54
N ARG A 9 -1.58 16.72 36.23
CA ARG A 9 -2.61 17.07 37.22
C ARG A 9 -3.74 16.05 37.17
N ASN A 10 -3.93 15.29 38.25
CA ASN A 10 -5.18 14.55 38.48
C ASN A 10 -6.26 15.57 38.85
N SER A 11 -7.38 15.57 38.14
CA SER A 11 -8.42 16.58 38.31
C SER A 11 -9.83 15.99 38.21
N SER A 12 -10.74 16.51 39.03
CA SER A 12 -12.18 16.29 38.88
C SER A 12 -12.71 16.94 37.59
N LEU A 13 -13.89 16.55 37.10
CA LEU A 13 -14.45 17.09 35.85
C LEU A 13 -14.47 18.65 35.79
N PRO A 14 -14.91 19.39 36.83
CA PRO A 14 -14.87 20.86 36.82
C PRO A 14 -13.45 21.43 36.77
N GLU A 15 -12.51 20.80 37.48
CA GLU A 15 -11.09 21.19 37.49
C GLU A 15 -10.43 20.91 36.15
N ALA A 16 -10.79 19.81 35.48
CA ALA A 16 -10.30 19.47 34.16
C ALA A 16 -10.76 20.47 33.10
N ILE A 17 -12.03 20.92 33.17
CA ILE A 17 -12.55 21.97 32.28
C ILE A 17 -11.80 23.29 32.51
N SER A 18 -11.50 23.65 33.77
CA SER A 18 -10.68 24.82 34.07
C SER A 18 -9.28 24.64 33.51
N ALA A 19 -8.66 23.48 33.71
CA ALA A 19 -7.33 23.18 33.21
C ALA A 19 -7.25 23.27 31.67
N ILE A 20 -8.24 22.75 30.95
CA ILE A 20 -8.34 22.88 29.48
C ILE A 20 -8.44 24.37 29.09
N SER A 21 -9.26 25.13 29.80
CA SER A 21 -9.48 26.56 29.51
C SER A 21 -8.23 27.40 29.80
N ASP A 22 -7.53 27.11 30.89
CA ASP A 22 -6.28 27.76 31.31
C ASP A 22 -5.16 27.43 30.31
N TRP A 23 -5.00 26.14 30.01
CA TRP A 23 -4.07 25.67 28.99
C TRP A 23 -4.32 26.33 27.64
N TRP A 24 -5.58 26.44 27.21
CA TRP A 24 -5.90 27.10 25.95
C TRP A 24 -5.48 28.58 25.98
N ARG A 25 -5.73 29.30 27.07
CA ARG A 25 -5.35 30.72 27.18
C ARG A 25 -3.84 30.93 27.19
N GLU A 26 -3.10 30.08 27.88
CA GLU A 26 -1.66 30.25 28.12
C GLU A 26 -0.77 29.68 27.00
N ARG A 27 -1.30 28.78 26.16
CA ARG A 27 -0.48 28.05 25.17
C ARG A 27 0.05 28.97 24.05
N PRO A 28 1.37 28.91 23.74
CA PRO A 28 1.97 29.56 22.57
C PRO A 28 1.49 28.92 21.25
N LEU A 29 1.41 29.72 20.18
CA LEU A 29 1.12 29.23 18.83
C LEU A 29 2.23 28.28 18.35
N GLY A 30 1.85 27.19 17.68
CA GLY A 30 2.81 26.25 17.05
C GLY A 30 3.36 25.11 17.93
N GLY A 31 2.82 24.87 19.13
CA GLY A 31 3.22 23.72 19.97
C GLY A 31 2.63 22.37 19.53
N ARG A 32 3.08 21.24 20.12
CA ARG A 32 2.52 19.89 19.88
C ARG A 32 1.06 19.73 20.35
N PRO A 33 0.27 18.83 19.75
CA PRO A 33 -1.09 18.54 20.22
C PRO A 33 -1.10 18.08 21.68
N ALA A 34 -2.23 18.28 22.36
CA ALA A 34 -2.44 17.81 23.73
C ALA A 34 -3.45 16.68 23.78
N TYR A 35 -3.41 15.94 24.88
CA TYR A 35 -4.23 14.75 25.06
C TYR A 35 -4.95 14.77 26.41
N VAL A 36 -6.22 14.33 26.41
CA VAL A 36 -6.99 14.04 27.63
C VAL A 36 -7.07 12.54 27.81
N LEU A 37 -6.74 12.07 29.01
CA LEU A 37 -6.87 10.69 29.42
C LEU A 37 -8.00 10.57 30.44
N ALA A 38 -8.99 9.75 30.11
CA ALA A 38 -10.04 9.33 31.04
C ALA A 38 -9.88 7.82 31.31
N PRO A 39 -9.74 7.39 32.57
CA PRO A 39 -9.85 5.99 32.93
C PRO A 39 -11.25 5.49 32.52
N LEU A 40 -11.32 4.56 31.56
CA LEU A 40 -12.56 3.96 31.05
C LEU A 40 -13.53 4.91 30.30
N GLY A 41 -13.04 6.04 29.78
CA GLY A 41 -13.61 6.73 28.60
C GLY A 41 -14.87 7.58 28.79
N THR A 42 -15.65 7.46 29.87
CA THR A 42 -16.94 8.19 30.00
C THR A 42 -16.78 9.68 30.32
N ASP A 43 -15.80 10.02 31.15
CA ASP A 43 -15.67 11.39 31.66
C ASP A 43 -14.91 12.31 30.69
N GLY A 44 -14.05 11.75 29.83
CA GLY A 44 -13.24 12.50 28.86
C GLY A 44 -14.06 13.14 27.76
N ALA A 45 -15.03 12.41 27.19
CA ALA A 45 -15.91 12.96 26.18
C ALA A 45 -16.78 14.09 26.74
N SER A 46 -17.37 13.86 27.92
CA SER A 46 -18.18 14.85 28.65
C SER A 46 -17.37 16.11 28.98
N ALA A 47 -16.10 15.97 29.39
CA ALA A 47 -15.22 17.10 29.67
C ALA A 47 -14.98 17.98 28.43
N LEU A 48 -14.70 17.35 27.28
CA LEU A 48 -14.49 18.07 26.02
C LEU A 48 -15.78 18.71 25.49
N GLN A 49 -16.93 18.05 25.64
CA GLN A 49 -18.23 18.63 25.27
C GLN A 49 -18.57 19.86 26.12
N GLU A 50 -18.28 19.84 27.42
CA GLU A 50 -18.47 21.00 28.29
C GLU A 50 -17.45 22.11 27.98
N ALA A 51 -16.19 21.76 27.68
CA ALA A 51 -15.18 22.73 27.23
C ALA A 51 -15.60 23.41 25.92
N HIS A 52 -16.13 22.65 24.94
CA HIS A 52 -16.67 23.18 23.70
C HIS A 52 -17.77 24.24 23.95
N ARG A 53 -18.69 23.96 24.88
CA ARG A 53 -19.76 24.88 25.26
C ARG A 53 -19.25 26.19 25.88
N ARG A 54 -18.09 26.17 26.55
CA ARG A 54 -17.50 27.36 27.20
C ARG A 54 -16.55 28.15 26.30
N ILE A 55 -15.85 27.47 25.38
CA ILE A 55 -14.84 28.09 24.51
C ILE A 55 -15.46 28.42 23.16
N GLN A 56 -15.82 29.70 22.97
CA GLN A 56 -16.39 30.19 21.71
C GLN A 56 -15.45 29.95 20.52
N GLY A 57 -16.00 29.53 19.39
CA GLY A 57 -15.25 29.29 18.15
C GLY A 57 -14.45 27.97 18.12
N SER A 58 -14.55 27.15 19.17
CA SER A 58 -14.01 25.79 19.15
C SER A 58 -14.81 24.87 18.22
N VAL A 59 -14.15 23.84 17.69
CA VAL A 59 -14.73 22.77 16.88
C VAL A 59 -14.72 21.50 17.71
N LEU A 60 -15.82 20.75 17.71
CA LEU A 60 -15.94 19.47 18.39
C LEU A 60 -16.30 18.40 17.36
N VAL A 61 -15.53 17.31 17.33
CA VAL A 61 -15.75 16.14 16.46
C VAL A 61 -15.69 14.89 17.32
N ASP A 62 -16.66 13.99 17.17
CA ASP A 62 -16.67 12.70 17.85
C ASP A 62 -16.10 11.63 16.92
N ALA A 63 -14.97 11.03 17.31
CA ALA A 63 -14.30 10.04 16.48
C ALA A 63 -14.91 8.64 16.60
N GLN A 64 -15.86 8.40 17.51
CA GLN A 64 -16.45 7.07 17.69
C GLN A 64 -17.08 6.55 16.38
N GLY A 65 -16.58 5.41 15.90
CA GLY A 65 -17.09 4.79 14.67
C GLY A 65 -16.55 5.41 13.37
N LEU A 66 -15.82 6.53 13.44
CA LEU A 66 -15.26 7.22 12.28
C LEU A 66 -13.82 6.80 12.02
N THR A 67 -13.45 6.67 10.75
CA THR A 67 -12.06 6.50 10.32
C THR A 67 -11.24 7.78 10.54
N ALA A 68 -9.92 7.67 10.59
CA ALA A 68 -9.05 8.84 10.70
C ALA A 68 -9.18 9.80 9.51
N GLU A 69 -9.59 9.32 8.34
CA GLU A 69 -9.88 10.14 7.14
C GLU A 69 -11.18 10.94 7.31
N GLU A 70 -12.24 10.31 7.81
CA GLU A 70 -13.53 10.96 8.08
C GLU A 70 -13.38 12.04 9.18
N VAL A 71 -12.70 11.73 10.28
CA VAL A 71 -12.40 12.72 11.33
C VAL A 71 -11.61 13.90 10.76
N HIS A 72 -10.61 13.64 9.90
CA HIS A 72 -9.84 14.70 9.25
C HIS A 72 -10.75 15.59 8.40
N GLN A 73 -11.60 14.98 7.56
CA GLN A 73 -12.53 15.69 6.71
C GLN A 73 -13.52 16.55 7.50
N GLU A 74 -14.14 15.99 8.55
CA GLU A 74 -15.09 16.72 9.40
C GLU A 74 -14.45 17.92 10.08
N VAL A 75 -13.23 17.77 10.62
CA VAL A 75 -12.49 18.88 11.21
C VAL A 75 -12.22 19.98 10.18
N LEU A 76 -11.74 19.64 8.99
CA LEU A 76 -11.44 20.64 7.96
C LEU A 76 -12.70 21.38 7.48
N VAL A 77 -13.80 20.67 7.27
CA VAL A 77 -15.09 21.27 6.91
C VAL A 77 -15.57 22.22 8.02
N ALA A 78 -15.48 21.81 9.29
CA ALA A 78 -15.86 22.66 10.42
C ALA A 78 -14.93 23.87 10.63
N LEU A 79 -13.69 23.79 10.17
CA LEU A 79 -12.76 24.92 10.11
C LEU A 79 -13.04 25.87 8.94
N GLY A 80 -13.89 25.48 7.98
CA GLY A 80 -14.23 26.26 6.79
C GLY A 80 -13.25 26.07 5.62
N VAL A 81 -12.50 24.97 5.62
CA VAL A 81 -11.57 24.64 4.54
C VAL A 81 -12.34 24.05 3.36
N ASP A 82 -12.11 24.59 2.17
CA ASP A 82 -12.75 24.14 0.94
C ASP A 82 -12.07 22.87 0.40
N LEU A 83 -12.81 21.76 0.44
CA LEU A 83 -12.38 20.45 -0.04
C LEU A 83 -12.96 20.10 -1.41
N SER A 84 -13.49 21.07 -2.15
CA SER A 84 -13.97 20.85 -3.52
C SER A 84 -12.86 20.30 -4.45
N PRO A 85 -13.24 19.62 -5.55
CA PRO A 85 -12.29 19.02 -6.48
C PRO A 85 -11.16 19.98 -6.89
N GLY A 86 -9.90 19.53 -6.79
CA GLY A 86 -8.70 20.33 -7.09
C GLY A 86 -8.22 21.27 -5.98
N ARG A 87 -8.99 21.45 -4.89
CA ARG A 87 -8.58 22.22 -3.71
C ARG A 87 -8.17 21.37 -2.51
N ARG A 88 -8.62 20.09 -2.47
CA ARG A 88 -8.31 19.13 -1.40
C ARG A 88 -6.82 19.06 -1.05
N SER A 89 -5.92 18.99 -2.04
CA SER A 89 -4.46 18.92 -1.81
C SER A 89 -3.86 20.18 -1.16
N ARG A 90 -4.59 21.31 -1.16
CA ARG A 90 -4.13 22.58 -0.59
C ARG A 90 -4.54 22.77 0.86
N TRP A 91 -5.23 21.81 1.48
CA TRP A 91 -5.79 21.97 2.83
C TRP A 91 -4.76 22.46 3.87
N ARG A 92 -3.52 21.97 3.82
CA ARG A 92 -2.44 22.39 4.73
C ARG A 92 -2.16 23.89 4.64
N SER A 93 -2.16 24.42 3.42
CA SER A 93 -1.97 25.85 3.19
C SER A 93 -3.17 26.67 3.68
N SER A 94 -4.40 26.16 3.47
CA SER A 94 -5.63 26.80 3.94
C SER A 94 -5.70 26.88 5.47
N VAL A 95 -5.33 25.80 6.18
CA VAL A 95 -5.27 25.77 7.65
C VAL A 95 -4.24 26.79 8.17
N ARG A 96 -3.07 26.89 7.53
CA ARG A 96 -2.03 27.88 7.90
C ARG A 96 -2.43 29.33 7.66
N GLN A 97 -3.37 29.58 6.75
CA GLN A 97 -3.87 30.92 6.42
C GLN A 97 -5.00 31.40 7.32
N LEU A 98 -5.52 30.54 8.23
CA LEU A 98 -6.51 30.96 9.21
C LEU A 98 -5.94 32.07 10.09
N THR A 99 -6.58 33.23 10.12
CA THR A 99 -6.13 34.40 10.88
C THR A 99 -6.47 34.32 12.36
N GLU A 100 -7.55 33.62 12.70
CA GLU A 100 -8.02 33.45 14.06
C GLU A 100 -7.52 32.15 14.67
N ARG A 101 -7.28 32.19 15.98
CA ARG A 101 -6.88 31.02 16.76
C ARG A 101 -8.07 30.07 16.93
N ARG A 102 -7.94 28.81 16.51
CA ARG A 102 -9.01 27.80 16.56
C ARG A 102 -8.60 26.61 17.42
N LEU A 103 -9.51 26.18 18.30
CA LEU A 103 -9.37 24.98 19.12
C LEU A 103 -10.22 23.86 18.52
N VAL A 104 -9.61 22.72 18.23
CA VAL A 104 -10.28 21.49 17.79
C VAL A 104 -10.25 20.50 18.94
N LEU A 105 -11.41 19.97 19.29
CA LEU A 105 -11.65 19.00 20.33
C LEU A 105 -12.10 17.70 19.67
N VAL A 106 -11.34 16.61 19.85
CA VAL A 106 -11.67 15.30 19.31
C VAL A 106 -12.04 14.37 20.45
N THR A 107 -13.32 13.94 20.52
CA THR A 107 -13.77 12.96 21.53
C THR A 107 -13.60 11.53 21.04
N ASN A 108 -13.43 10.60 21.99
CA ASN A 108 -13.43 9.16 21.74
C ASN A 108 -12.45 8.70 20.64
N ALA A 109 -11.26 9.34 20.55
CA ALA A 109 -10.27 8.99 19.53
C ALA A 109 -9.80 7.53 19.63
N HIS A 110 -9.79 6.97 20.85
CA HIS A 110 -9.51 5.55 21.11
C HIS A 110 -10.59 4.57 20.62
N ARG A 111 -11.75 5.08 20.18
CA ARG A 111 -12.88 4.35 19.60
C ARG A 111 -13.10 4.67 18.12
N ALA A 112 -12.12 5.30 17.47
CA ALA A 112 -12.11 5.46 16.02
C ALA A 112 -12.17 4.11 15.31
N GLY A 113 -12.73 4.11 14.11
CA GLY A 113 -12.95 2.93 13.27
C GLY A 113 -14.29 2.24 13.47
N GLN A 114 -14.74 1.52 12.45
CA GLN A 114 -16.08 0.92 12.41
C GLN A 114 -16.23 -0.26 13.37
N THR A 115 -15.12 -0.93 13.71
CA THR A 115 -15.07 -2.09 14.61
C THR A 115 -14.50 -1.73 15.98
N ARG A 116 -14.73 -2.58 16.98
CA ARG A 116 -14.14 -2.45 18.31
C ARG A 116 -12.65 -2.76 18.32
N ARG A 117 -12.19 -3.71 17.49
CA ARG A 117 -10.77 -3.88 17.15
C ARG A 117 -10.45 -3.14 15.86
N SER A 118 -9.91 -1.94 15.98
CA SER A 118 -9.51 -1.09 14.87
C SER A 118 -8.11 -0.52 15.06
N TYR A 119 -7.42 -0.25 13.95
CA TYR A 119 -6.14 0.43 13.82
C TYR A 119 -6.32 1.95 13.62
N GLU A 120 -7.53 2.41 13.29
CA GLU A 120 -7.86 3.83 13.13
C GLU A 120 -7.52 4.72 14.34
N PRO A 121 -7.63 4.28 15.62
CA PRO A 121 -7.16 5.08 16.76
C PRO A 121 -5.67 5.44 16.68
N GLU A 122 -4.83 4.47 16.30
CA GLU A 122 -3.40 4.69 16.15
C GLU A 122 -3.13 5.66 14.99
N ARG A 123 -3.79 5.49 13.84
CA ARG A 123 -3.67 6.40 12.70
C ARG A 123 -4.12 7.82 13.06
N LEU A 124 -5.24 7.94 13.76
CA LEU A 124 -5.79 9.22 14.18
C LEU A 124 -4.82 9.98 15.09
N ILE A 125 -4.27 9.30 16.11
CA ILE A 125 -3.38 9.93 17.09
C ILE A 125 -1.97 10.17 16.53
N SER A 126 -1.42 9.24 15.76
CA SER A 126 -0.04 9.35 15.24
C SER A 126 0.09 10.24 14.00
N ARG A 127 -0.97 10.39 13.18
CA ARG A 127 -0.91 11.10 11.90
C ARG A 127 -1.90 12.26 11.81
N THR A 128 -3.20 11.98 11.96
CA THR A 128 -4.25 13.00 11.72
C THR A 128 -4.19 14.14 12.74
N VAL A 129 -4.10 13.84 14.04
CA VAL A 129 -4.04 14.86 15.11
C VAL A 129 -2.81 15.76 14.96
N PRO A 130 -1.58 15.25 14.79
CA PRO A 130 -0.42 16.09 14.50
C PRO A 130 -0.54 16.88 13.19
N GLY A 131 -1.09 16.27 12.14
CA GLY A 131 -1.27 16.93 10.83
C GLY A 131 -2.22 18.13 10.88
N LEU A 132 -3.32 18.01 11.63
CA LEU A 132 -4.30 19.09 11.84
C LEU A 132 -3.77 20.20 12.75
N ASN A 133 -2.90 19.87 13.72
CA ASN A 133 -2.30 20.82 14.64
C ASN A 133 -1.20 21.66 13.96
N SER A 134 -1.63 22.63 13.14
CA SER A 134 -0.73 23.51 12.39
C SER A 134 -1.22 24.97 12.35
N GLY A 135 -0.28 25.91 12.23
CA GLY A 135 -0.57 27.34 12.19
C GLY A 135 -1.30 27.82 13.45
N ASN A 136 -2.49 28.39 13.24
CA ASN A 136 -3.37 28.89 14.31
C ASN A 136 -4.37 27.84 14.84
N VAL A 137 -4.29 26.60 14.36
CA VAL A 137 -5.12 25.48 14.83
C VAL A 137 -4.40 24.70 15.91
N THR A 138 -5.12 24.38 16.97
CA THR A 138 -4.66 23.57 18.09
C THR A 138 -5.61 22.42 18.30
N VAL A 139 -5.08 21.22 18.41
CA VAL A 139 -5.88 20.00 18.63
C VAL A 139 -5.70 19.49 20.05
N LEU A 140 -6.82 19.13 20.68
CA LEU A 140 -6.91 18.41 21.95
C LEU A 140 -7.75 17.14 21.74
N ALA A 141 -7.14 15.97 21.93
CA ALA A 141 -7.80 14.68 21.67
C ALA A 141 -8.00 13.86 22.94
N HIS A 142 -9.20 13.33 23.14
CA HIS A 142 -9.51 12.36 24.19
C HIS A 142 -9.13 10.94 23.74
N THR A 143 -8.13 10.35 24.38
CA THR A 143 -7.55 9.05 23.99
C THR A 143 -7.33 8.13 25.18
N ALA A 144 -6.94 6.87 24.92
CA ALA A 144 -6.57 5.89 25.92
C ALA A 144 -5.05 5.86 26.12
N PRO A 145 -4.55 5.41 27.29
CA PRO A 145 -3.11 5.35 27.57
C PRO A 145 -2.29 4.57 26.54
N ARG A 146 -2.86 3.49 25.97
CA ARG A 146 -2.20 2.64 24.96
C ARG A 146 -1.94 3.37 23.63
N ASP A 147 -2.74 4.38 23.31
CA ASP A 147 -2.72 5.06 22.00
C ASP A 147 -1.93 6.38 22.10
N LEU A 148 -1.32 6.68 23.26
CA LEU A 148 -0.55 7.90 23.45
C LEU A 148 0.74 7.90 22.62
N PRO A 149 1.09 9.01 21.97
CA PRO A 149 2.39 9.15 21.33
C PRO A 149 3.50 9.10 22.37
N ALA A 150 4.62 8.44 22.00
CA ALA A 150 5.82 8.35 22.83
C ALA A 150 6.41 9.71 23.26
N ARG A 151 6.11 10.79 22.52
CA ARG A 151 6.51 12.16 22.82
C ARG A 151 5.30 13.08 22.83
N SER A 152 4.71 13.25 24.01
CA SER A 152 3.58 14.16 24.23
C SER A 152 3.97 15.23 25.25
N ASP A 153 3.77 16.50 24.91
CA ASP A 153 4.20 17.60 25.77
C ASP A 153 3.13 17.98 26.81
N VAL A 154 1.86 17.64 26.57
CA VAL A 154 0.75 17.96 27.49
C VAL A 154 -0.26 16.82 27.55
N ILE A 155 -0.43 16.27 28.76
CA ILE A 155 -1.38 15.20 29.07
C ILE A 155 -2.23 15.64 30.26
N LEU A 156 -3.54 15.72 30.08
CA LEU A 156 -4.52 16.02 31.12
C LEU A 156 -5.15 14.72 31.61
N ARG A 157 -4.99 14.38 32.89
CA ARG A 157 -5.52 13.13 33.47
C ARG A 157 -6.77 13.42 34.30
N LEU A 158 -7.86 12.75 33.95
CA LEU A 158 -9.08 12.73 34.74
C LEU A 158 -8.98 11.67 35.83
N SER A 159 -9.54 11.95 37.01
CA SER A 159 -9.62 10.99 38.11
C SER A 159 -10.52 9.80 37.75
N GLU A 160 -10.21 8.62 38.28
CA GLU A 160 -11.07 7.43 38.19
C GLU A 160 -12.38 7.70 38.93
N SER A 161 -13.51 7.51 38.24
CA SER A 161 -14.82 7.34 38.88
C SER A 161 -14.91 5.91 39.43
N GLU A 162 -15.52 5.73 40.60
CA GLU A 162 -15.63 4.41 41.25
C GLU A 162 -16.29 3.38 40.32
N PRO A 163 -15.82 2.12 40.32
CA PRO A 163 -16.42 1.07 39.49
C PRO A 163 -17.90 0.91 39.83
N SER A 164 -18.76 1.16 38.84
CA SER A 164 -20.18 0.83 38.88
C SER A 164 -20.38 -0.68 38.78
N GLU A 165 -21.55 -1.16 39.22
CA GLU A 165 -21.98 -2.55 39.45
C GLU A 165 -21.35 -3.62 38.54
N GLU A 166 -21.07 -4.79 39.11
CA GLU A 166 -20.70 -6.00 38.37
C GLU A 166 -21.79 -6.35 37.34
N LEU A 167 -21.46 -6.17 36.06
CA LEU A 167 -22.33 -6.52 34.95
C LEU A 167 -22.17 -8.00 34.60
N GLU A 168 -22.71 -8.88 35.44
CA GLU A 168 -22.69 -10.33 35.20
C GLU A 168 -23.84 -10.76 34.27
N SER A 169 -23.68 -10.54 32.97
CA SER A 169 -24.58 -11.11 31.96
C SER A 169 -23.78 -11.69 30.79
N PRO A 170 -23.81 -13.02 30.57
CA PRO A 170 -23.19 -13.66 29.41
C PRO A 170 -23.73 -13.11 28.09
N LEU A 171 -25.01 -12.74 28.03
CA LEU A 171 -25.63 -12.19 26.82
C LEU A 171 -25.11 -10.79 26.49
N LEU A 172 -24.95 -9.92 27.49
CA LEU A 172 -24.31 -8.61 27.30
C LEU A 172 -22.83 -8.77 26.96
N ARG A 173 -22.14 -9.73 27.58
CA ARG A 173 -20.75 -10.05 27.23
C ARG A 173 -20.63 -10.48 25.77
N ALA A 174 -21.52 -11.34 25.28
CA ALA A 174 -21.56 -11.75 23.88
C ALA A 174 -21.77 -10.57 22.93
N LEU A 175 -22.63 -9.60 23.29
CA LEU A 175 -22.80 -8.36 22.51
C LEU A 175 -21.50 -7.54 22.45
N ALA A 176 -20.78 -7.45 23.58
CA ALA A 176 -19.50 -6.75 23.67
C ALA A 176 -18.36 -7.44 22.87
N LEU A 177 -18.50 -8.74 22.61
CA LEU A 177 -17.58 -9.50 21.76
C LEU A 177 -17.81 -9.25 20.25
N ALA A 178 -18.92 -8.65 19.85
CA ALA A 178 -19.12 -8.22 18.46
C ALA A 178 -18.06 -7.21 18.02
N GLU A 179 -17.68 -7.26 16.74
CA GLU A 179 -16.74 -6.31 16.15
C GLU A 179 -17.43 -5.00 15.74
N PRO A 180 -18.42 -4.98 14.82
CA PRO A 180 -19.30 -3.83 14.65
C PRO A 180 -20.09 -3.51 15.93
N ARG A 181 -20.38 -2.23 16.14
CA ARG A 181 -21.09 -1.74 17.34
C ARG A 181 -22.59 -1.94 17.27
N ASP A 182 -23.16 -1.85 16.07
CA ASP A 182 -24.55 -2.22 15.77
C ASP A 182 -24.62 -3.70 15.39
N VAL A 183 -25.36 -4.49 16.17
CA VAL A 183 -25.39 -5.95 16.03
C VAL A 183 -26.81 -6.45 15.75
N PRO A 184 -27.11 -6.98 14.56
CA PRO A 184 -28.41 -7.60 14.27
C PRO A 184 -28.75 -8.70 15.28
N LEU A 185 -30.02 -8.85 15.64
CA LEU A 185 -30.46 -9.81 16.68
C LEU A 185 -30.02 -11.25 16.38
N ARG A 186 -30.10 -11.68 15.11
CA ARG A 186 -29.62 -13.00 14.67
C ARG A 186 -28.13 -13.19 14.90
N ILE A 187 -27.32 -12.16 14.66
CA ILE A 187 -25.88 -12.20 14.88
C ILE A 187 -25.56 -12.20 16.38
N TRP A 188 -26.32 -11.43 17.17
CA TRP A 188 -26.17 -11.47 18.63
C TRP A 188 -26.54 -12.84 19.19
N ALA A 189 -27.54 -13.53 18.63
CA ALA A 189 -27.88 -14.89 19.00
C ALA A 189 -26.74 -15.88 18.72
N GLU A 190 -26.04 -15.75 17.58
CA GLU A 190 -24.87 -16.57 17.26
C GLU A 190 -23.68 -16.27 18.18
N LEU A 191 -23.38 -15.00 18.44
CA LEU A 191 -22.36 -14.58 19.41
C LEU A 191 -22.64 -15.16 20.80
N ALA A 192 -23.90 -15.09 21.24
CA ALA A 192 -24.31 -15.61 22.53
C ALA A 192 -24.19 -17.14 22.58
N SER A 193 -24.63 -17.82 21.52
CA SER A 193 -24.54 -19.28 21.42
C SER A 193 -23.09 -19.77 21.42
N ALA A 194 -22.19 -19.06 20.73
CA ALA A 194 -20.76 -19.38 20.71
C ALA A 194 -20.08 -19.15 22.08
N LEU A 195 -20.55 -18.16 22.84
CA LEU A 195 -20.00 -17.84 24.16
C LEU A 195 -20.51 -18.82 25.23
N THR A 196 -21.82 -19.10 25.25
CA THR A 196 -22.46 -19.95 26.28
C THR A 196 -22.38 -21.44 25.97
N GLY A 197 -22.23 -21.82 24.70
CA GLY A 197 -22.31 -23.19 24.23
C GLY A 197 -23.75 -23.72 24.06
N GLU A 198 -24.77 -22.87 24.25
CA GLU A 198 -26.19 -23.22 24.14
C GLU A 198 -26.90 -22.32 23.13
N PRO A 199 -27.81 -22.85 22.28
CA PRO A 199 -28.58 -22.02 21.34
C PRO A 199 -29.40 -20.95 22.05
N VAL A 200 -29.26 -19.70 21.60
CA VAL A 200 -30.01 -18.55 22.14
C VAL A 200 -31.06 -18.07 21.14
N ALA A 201 -32.31 -17.90 21.59
CA ALA A 201 -33.40 -17.42 20.74
C ALA A 201 -33.46 -15.88 20.70
N GLU A 202 -33.75 -15.30 19.53
CA GLU A 202 -33.90 -13.84 19.34
C GLU A 202 -34.99 -13.22 20.22
N THR A 203 -36.03 -13.98 20.58
CA THR A 203 -37.08 -13.51 21.50
C THR A 203 -36.54 -13.25 22.92
N ALA A 204 -35.57 -14.04 23.37
CA ALA A 204 -34.93 -13.84 24.67
C ALA A 204 -34.03 -12.59 24.65
N LEU A 205 -33.35 -12.33 23.52
CA LEU A 205 -32.55 -11.13 23.31
C LEU A 205 -33.42 -9.88 23.24
N THR A 206 -34.58 -9.95 22.58
CA THR A 206 -35.54 -8.84 22.52
C THR A 206 -36.05 -8.48 23.91
N GLN A 207 -36.40 -9.47 24.73
CA GLN A 207 -36.79 -9.24 26.12
C GLN A 207 -35.66 -8.58 26.93
N LEU A 208 -34.40 -9.00 26.70
CA LEU A 208 -33.25 -8.39 27.37
C LEU A 208 -33.04 -6.93 26.97
N VAL A 209 -33.32 -6.55 25.72
CA VAL A 209 -33.29 -5.14 25.28
C VAL A 209 -34.32 -4.32 26.06
N ASP A 210 -35.54 -4.83 26.22
CA ASP A 210 -36.58 -4.14 26.99
C ASP A 210 -36.20 -4.01 28.47
N ASP A 211 -35.71 -5.11 29.05
CA ASP A 211 -35.31 -5.18 30.47
C ASP A 211 -34.08 -4.32 30.78
N ARG A 212 -33.17 -4.13 29.81
CA ARG A 212 -31.90 -3.38 29.95
C ARG A 212 -31.80 -2.16 29.03
N SER A 213 -32.92 -1.47 28.86
CA SER A 213 -32.99 -0.20 28.13
C SER A 213 -32.14 0.93 28.74
N ASP A 214 -31.61 0.72 29.96
CA ASP A 214 -30.60 1.57 30.60
C ASP A 214 -29.19 1.41 30.02
N LEU A 215 -28.90 0.28 29.36
CA LEU A 215 -27.56 -0.04 28.84
C LEU A 215 -27.49 -0.21 27.33
N ILE A 216 -28.53 -0.78 26.73
CA ILE A 216 -28.56 -1.15 25.31
C ILE A 216 -29.80 -0.59 24.64
N GLN A 217 -29.69 -0.34 23.35
CA GLN A 217 -30.78 0.18 22.54
C GLN A 217 -30.89 -0.61 21.24
N LEU A 218 -32.12 -0.81 20.76
CA LEU A 218 -32.39 -1.35 19.43
C LEU A 218 -32.53 -0.20 18.43
N GLY A 219 -31.59 -0.13 17.49
CA GLY A 219 -31.58 0.79 16.37
C GLY A 219 -32.02 0.14 15.05
N PRO A 220 -31.97 0.87 13.93
CA PRO A 220 -32.37 0.36 12.62
C PRO A 220 -31.48 -0.76 12.08
N ASN A 221 -30.24 -0.86 12.57
CA ASN A 221 -29.24 -1.82 12.10
C ASN A 221 -28.98 -2.95 13.10
N GLY A 222 -29.61 -2.92 14.27
CA GLY A 222 -29.36 -3.90 15.34
C GLY A 222 -29.30 -3.27 16.73
N VAL A 223 -28.81 -4.05 17.68
CA VAL A 223 -28.63 -3.67 19.08
C VAL A 223 -27.23 -3.08 19.28
N ALA A 224 -27.14 -1.97 20.01
CA ALA A 224 -25.88 -1.33 20.37
C ALA A 224 -25.88 -0.91 21.86
N PHE A 225 -24.71 -0.70 22.44
CA PHE A 225 -24.60 -0.12 23.78
C PHE A 225 -24.86 1.39 23.72
N LEU A 226 -25.55 1.92 24.74
CA LEU A 226 -25.70 3.35 24.94
C LEU A 226 -24.37 4.01 25.29
N ASP A 227 -23.53 3.30 26.06
CA ASP A 227 -22.17 3.67 26.37
C ASP A 227 -21.22 2.52 26.04
N GLU A 228 -20.37 2.72 25.03
CA GLU A 228 -19.36 1.75 24.62
C GLU A 228 -18.30 1.46 25.72
N GLY A 229 -18.21 2.29 26.76
CA GLY A 229 -17.41 1.99 27.95
C GLY A 229 -17.89 0.74 28.69
N VAL A 230 -19.19 0.45 28.63
CA VAL A 230 -19.78 -0.79 29.15
C VAL A 230 -19.26 -2.00 28.36
N ALA A 231 -19.28 -1.92 27.03
CA ALA A 231 -18.76 -2.97 26.15
C ALA A 231 -17.27 -3.23 26.40
N GLU A 232 -16.46 -2.16 26.53
CA GLU A 232 -15.03 -2.26 26.81
C GLU A 232 -14.75 -2.96 28.15
N ARG A 233 -15.52 -2.66 29.21
CA ARG A 233 -15.40 -3.36 30.51
C ARG A 233 -15.74 -4.84 30.39
N LEU A 234 -16.84 -5.17 29.72
CA LEU A 234 -17.27 -6.56 29.50
C LEU A 234 -16.25 -7.35 28.68
N ARG A 235 -15.68 -6.73 27.63
CA ARG A 235 -14.68 -7.35 26.76
C ARG A 235 -13.34 -7.56 27.47
N LYS A 236 -12.91 -6.62 28.33
CA LYS A 236 -11.72 -6.79 29.17
C LYS A 236 -11.84 -7.94 30.17
N ALA A 237 -13.05 -8.30 30.56
CA ALA A 237 -13.31 -9.43 31.46
C ALA A 237 -13.31 -10.79 30.74
N ALA A 238 -13.36 -10.82 29.40
CA ALA A 238 -13.28 -12.04 28.61
C ALA A 238 -11.82 -12.48 28.40
N THR A 239 -11.57 -13.78 28.37
CA THR A 239 -10.22 -14.31 28.07
C THR A 239 -9.92 -14.22 26.57
N ALA A 240 -8.64 -14.23 26.21
CA ALA A 240 -8.23 -14.28 24.81
C ALA A 240 -8.77 -15.53 24.09
N GLU A 241 -8.84 -16.67 24.78
CA GLU A 241 -9.39 -17.92 24.20
C GLU A 241 -10.90 -17.83 23.97
N GLU A 242 -11.65 -17.18 24.86
CA GLU A 242 -13.08 -16.92 24.66
C GLU A 242 -13.31 -16.03 23.44
N ILE A 243 -12.54 -14.94 23.31
CA ILE A 243 -12.62 -14.02 22.18
C ILE A 243 -12.30 -14.74 20.87
N ALA A 244 -11.20 -15.49 20.81
CA ALA A 244 -10.81 -16.24 19.63
C ALA A 244 -11.85 -17.29 19.22
N ARG A 245 -12.38 -18.07 20.19
CA ARG A 245 -13.42 -19.08 19.93
C ARG A 245 -14.70 -18.47 19.37
N VAL A 246 -15.20 -17.41 20.00
CA VAL A 246 -16.42 -16.73 19.53
C VAL A 246 -16.20 -16.12 18.15
N SER A 247 -15.05 -15.51 17.92
CA SER A 247 -14.74 -14.88 16.63
C SER A 247 -14.59 -15.92 15.52
N GLN A 248 -13.97 -17.07 15.79
CA GLN A 248 -13.88 -18.17 14.83
C GLN A 248 -15.27 -18.70 14.44
N HIS A 249 -16.17 -18.90 15.43
CA HIS A 249 -17.56 -19.28 15.14
C HIS A 249 -18.24 -18.28 14.20
N LEU A 250 -18.05 -16.98 14.43
CA LEU A 250 -18.63 -15.94 13.58
C LEU A 250 -18.02 -15.94 12.17
N VAL A 251 -16.72 -16.16 12.03
CA VAL A 251 -16.05 -16.29 10.73
C VAL A 251 -16.64 -17.44 9.93
N ASP A 252 -16.79 -18.61 10.55
CA ASP A 252 -17.34 -19.81 9.89
C ASP A 252 -18.82 -19.61 9.53
N TRP A 253 -19.61 -19.09 10.47
CA TRP A 253 -21.04 -18.87 10.29
C TRP A 253 -21.33 -17.84 9.20
N LEU A 254 -20.66 -16.67 9.21
CA LEU A 254 -20.84 -15.62 8.21
C LEU A 254 -20.45 -16.12 6.81
N GLN A 255 -19.36 -16.89 6.69
CA GLN A 255 -18.97 -17.48 5.41
C GLN A 255 -19.99 -18.51 4.90
N SER A 256 -20.50 -19.38 5.78
CA SER A 256 -21.48 -20.40 5.39
C SER A 256 -22.85 -19.80 4.99
N THR A 257 -23.23 -18.68 5.61
CA THR A 257 -24.50 -17.97 5.37
C THR A 257 -24.38 -16.84 4.35
N ALA A 258 -23.19 -16.60 3.78
CA ALA A 258 -22.92 -15.53 2.82
C ALA A 258 -23.86 -15.47 1.61
N HIS A 259 -24.43 -16.62 1.22
CA HIS A 259 -25.40 -16.71 0.13
C HIS A 259 -26.73 -15.99 0.45
N GLU A 260 -27.09 -15.83 1.73
CA GLU A 260 -28.33 -15.19 2.17
C GLU A 260 -28.29 -13.66 2.05
N PHE A 261 -27.09 -13.07 2.01
CA PHE A 261 -26.89 -11.62 1.94
C PHE A 261 -26.06 -11.18 0.72
N ARG A 262 -26.19 -11.90 -0.39
CA ARG A 262 -25.60 -11.49 -1.68
C ARG A 262 -26.34 -10.29 -2.26
N HIS A 263 -25.57 -9.33 -2.78
CA HIS A 263 -26.09 -8.16 -3.46
C HIS A 263 -25.11 -7.71 -4.55
N SER A 264 -25.62 -7.17 -5.66
CA SER A 264 -24.79 -6.74 -6.81
C SER A 264 -23.84 -5.60 -6.47
N GLU A 265 -24.19 -4.77 -5.49
CA GLU A 265 -23.33 -3.70 -4.95
C GLU A 265 -22.56 -4.13 -3.67
N GLY A 266 -22.48 -5.43 -3.39
CA GLY A 266 -21.80 -5.99 -2.22
C GLY A 266 -22.63 -6.05 -0.93
N TRP A 267 -22.10 -6.75 0.08
CA TRP A 267 -22.86 -7.16 1.27
C TRP A 267 -23.44 -6.01 2.09
N ASP A 268 -22.81 -4.83 2.15
CA ASP A 268 -23.35 -3.66 2.89
C ASP A 268 -24.73 -3.18 2.39
N ARG A 269 -25.07 -3.52 1.14
CA ARG A 269 -26.37 -3.20 0.54
C ARG A 269 -27.43 -4.28 0.75
N SER A 270 -27.09 -5.43 1.32
CA SER A 270 -28.00 -6.57 1.46
C SER A 270 -28.89 -6.54 2.70
N GLY A 271 -28.73 -5.57 3.60
CA GLY A 271 -29.47 -5.46 4.86
C GLY A 271 -28.56 -5.43 6.09
N PRO A 272 -29.14 -5.50 7.31
CA PRO A 272 -28.38 -5.39 8.56
C PRO A 272 -27.30 -6.48 8.71
N GLU A 273 -27.61 -7.74 8.39
CA GLU A 273 -26.67 -8.86 8.47
C GLU A 273 -25.54 -8.72 7.45
N GLY A 274 -25.86 -8.34 6.22
CA GLY A 274 -24.87 -8.09 5.17
C GLY A 274 -23.94 -6.92 5.52
N ARG A 275 -24.47 -5.83 6.09
CA ARG A 275 -23.66 -4.72 6.61
C ARG A 275 -22.74 -5.14 7.75
N TYR A 276 -23.25 -5.95 8.67
CA TYR A 276 -22.40 -6.50 9.73
C TYR A 276 -21.30 -7.38 9.16
N ALA A 277 -21.61 -8.26 8.20
CA ALA A 277 -20.62 -9.13 7.56
C ALA A 277 -19.55 -8.32 6.83
N ALA A 278 -19.96 -7.31 6.05
CA ALA A 278 -19.08 -6.41 5.30
C ALA A 278 -18.07 -5.68 6.21
N ALA A 279 -18.54 -5.14 7.33
CA ALA A 279 -17.69 -4.38 8.27
C ALA A 279 -16.92 -5.27 9.27
N GLY A 280 -17.47 -6.44 9.62
CA GLY A 280 -17.05 -7.22 10.78
C GLY A 280 -16.29 -8.51 10.47
N LEU A 281 -16.47 -9.12 9.29
CA LEU A 281 -15.89 -10.44 9.02
C LEU A 281 -14.36 -10.44 9.15
N ALA A 282 -13.69 -9.47 8.52
CA ALA A 282 -12.23 -9.37 8.59
C ALA A 282 -11.73 -9.12 10.01
N ALA A 283 -12.45 -8.32 10.80
CA ALA A 283 -12.09 -8.06 12.20
C ALA A 283 -12.27 -9.30 13.10
N HIS A 284 -13.32 -10.09 12.89
CA HIS A 284 -13.47 -11.40 13.56
C HIS A 284 -12.35 -12.36 13.16
N ALA A 285 -11.97 -12.38 11.88
CA ALA A 285 -10.85 -13.19 11.41
C ALA A 285 -9.52 -12.79 12.07
N VAL A 286 -9.29 -11.50 12.34
CA VAL A 286 -8.13 -11.03 13.13
C VAL A 286 -8.16 -11.59 14.54
N GLN A 287 -9.29 -11.51 15.25
CA GLN A 287 -9.42 -12.03 16.61
C GLN A 287 -9.28 -13.56 16.68
N ALA A 288 -9.72 -14.26 15.65
CA ALA A 288 -9.62 -15.70 15.53
C ALA A 288 -8.22 -16.19 15.09
N GLY A 289 -7.36 -15.29 14.56
CA GLY A 289 -6.10 -15.68 13.92
C GLY A 289 -6.26 -16.30 12.53
N ALA A 290 -7.41 -16.09 11.88
CA ALA A 290 -7.80 -16.70 10.60
C ALA A 290 -7.77 -15.71 9.40
N LEU A 291 -7.21 -14.51 9.57
CA LEU A 291 -7.20 -13.50 8.48
C LEU A 291 -6.41 -13.98 7.26
N GLU A 292 -5.28 -14.66 7.45
CA GLU A 292 -4.47 -15.18 6.34
C GLU A 292 -5.20 -16.24 5.52
N GLU A 293 -6.07 -17.03 6.15
CA GLU A 293 -6.93 -18.02 5.45
C GLU A 293 -8.00 -17.34 4.59
N LEU A 294 -8.35 -16.09 4.91
CA LEU A 294 -9.31 -15.29 4.15
C LEU A 294 -8.67 -14.64 2.91
N PHE A 295 -7.35 -14.41 2.91
CA PHE A 295 -6.67 -13.72 1.81
C PHE A 295 -6.81 -14.36 0.42
N PRO A 296 -6.83 -15.71 0.28
CA PRO A 296 -7.10 -16.35 -1.01
C PRO A 296 -8.58 -16.27 -1.46
N ARG A 297 -9.51 -15.87 -0.58
CA ARG A 297 -10.97 -15.91 -0.82
C ARG A 297 -11.47 -14.66 -1.55
N GLY A 298 -11.09 -14.50 -2.81
CA GLY A 298 -11.53 -13.38 -3.65
C GLY A 298 -13.06 -13.25 -3.77
N ASP A 299 -13.79 -14.36 -3.67
CA ASP A 299 -15.26 -14.40 -3.64
C ASP A 299 -15.85 -13.68 -2.42
N VAL A 300 -15.16 -13.74 -1.29
CA VAL A 300 -15.55 -13.11 -0.03
C VAL A 300 -15.01 -11.68 0.06
N LEU A 301 -13.71 -11.49 -0.21
CA LEU A 301 -13.05 -10.18 -0.06
C LEU A 301 -13.65 -9.12 -1.01
N ALA A 302 -14.15 -9.53 -2.18
CA ALA A 302 -14.89 -8.67 -3.10
C ALA A 302 -16.13 -8.00 -2.49
N ASN A 303 -16.63 -8.51 -1.36
CA ASN A 303 -17.78 -7.97 -0.63
C ASN A 303 -17.41 -7.16 0.62
N ILE A 304 -16.12 -7.10 0.98
CA ILE A 304 -15.61 -6.35 2.13
C ILE A 304 -15.13 -4.96 1.65
N PRO A 305 -15.55 -3.86 2.28
CA PRO A 305 -15.07 -2.52 1.95
C PRO A 305 -13.55 -2.39 2.08
N GLN A 306 -12.92 -1.63 1.18
CA GLN A 306 -11.46 -1.44 1.15
C GLN A 306 -10.91 -1.02 2.52
N THR A 307 -11.51 -0.03 3.16
CA THR A 307 -11.06 0.49 4.47
C THR A 307 -11.21 -0.53 5.59
N ALA A 308 -12.28 -1.32 5.60
CA ALA A 308 -12.47 -2.38 6.61
C ALA A 308 -11.41 -3.48 6.46
N LEU A 309 -11.05 -3.84 5.22
CA LEU A 309 -10.01 -4.83 4.95
C LEU A 309 -8.61 -4.31 5.34
N MET A 310 -8.28 -3.06 4.99
CA MET A 310 -7.01 -2.44 5.38
C MET A 310 -6.88 -2.30 6.90
N ASP A 311 -7.95 -1.89 7.59
CA ASP A 311 -7.97 -1.74 9.04
C ASP A 311 -7.73 -3.08 9.76
N ALA A 312 -8.43 -4.12 9.33
CA ALA A 312 -8.26 -5.48 9.85
C ALA A 312 -6.84 -6.01 9.61
N ALA A 313 -6.28 -5.82 8.41
CA ALA A 313 -4.91 -6.24 8.12
C ALA A 313 -3.88 -5.50 8.98
N CYS A 314 -4.05 -4.20 9.19
CA CYS A 314 -3.17 -3.44 10.09
C CYS A 314 -3.26 -3.93 11.54
N CYS A 315 -4.46 -4.32 12.00
CA CYS A 315 -4.65 -4.94 13.31
C CYS A 315 -3.93 -6.28 13.46
N ALA A 316 -3.89 -7.11 12.40
CA ALA A 316 -3.22 -8.41 12.41
C ALA A 316 -1.70 -8.28 12.39
N PHE A 317 -1.16 -7.38 11.57
CA PHE A 317 0.28 -7.29 11.30
C PHE A 317 0.97 -6.09 11.96
N GLY A 318 0.35 -5.48 12.98
CA GLY A 318 0.94 -4.34 13.70
C GLY A 318 1.34 -3.18 12.80
N GLY A 319 0.48 -2.86 11.82
CA GLY A 319 0.71 -1.78 10.86
C GLY A 319 1.72 -2.07 9.74
N HIS A 320 2.25 -3.30 9.62
CA HIS A 320 3.17 -3.73 8.55
C HIS A 320 2.52 -4.83 7.70
N VAL A 321 1.71 -4.43 6.73
CA VAL A 321 0.86 -5.37 5.97
C VAL A 321 1.65 -6.06 4.84
N PRO A 322 1.48 -7.37 4.61
CA PRO A 322 2.05 -8.05 3.44
C PRO A 322 1.54 -7.46 2.11
N GLY A 323 2.46 -7.17 1.19
CA GLY A 323 2.12 -6.56 -0.10
C GLY A 323 1.35 -7.47 -1.06
N ASN A 324 1.58 -8.79 -1.00
CA ASN A 324 0.88 -9.80 -1.81
C ASN A 324 -0.48 -10.20 -1.21
N SER A 325 -1.31 -9.21 -0.91
CA SER A 325 -2.66 -9.43 -0.39
C SER A 325 -3.60 -8.34 -0.92
N ALA A 326 -4.91 -8.63 -0.97
CA ALA A 326 -5.90 -7.60 -1.35
C ALA A 326 -5.88 -6.38 -0.40
N ALA A 327 -5.50 -6.57 0.87
CA ALA A 327 -5.29 -5.47 1.80
C ALA A 327 -4.06 -4.63 1.43
N GLY A 328 -2.95 -5.29 1.07
CA GLY A 328 -1.75 -4.63 0.55
C GLY A 328 -2.02 -3.85 -0.74
N ASP A 329 -2.73 -4.47 -1.68
CA ASP A 329 -3.22 -3.84 -2.92
C ASP A 329 -4.03 -2.57 -2.59
N GLY A 330 -4.92 -2.64 -1.59
CA GLY A 330 -5.69 -1.50 -1.09
C GLY A 330 -4.83 -0.37 -0.54
N ILE A 331 -3.80 -0.67 0.26
CA ILE A 331 -2.88 0.32 0.85
C ILE A 331 -2.03 1.00 -0.23
N HIS A 332 -1.57 0.24 -1.22
CA HIS A 332 -0.83 0.80 -2.35
C HIS A 332 -1.72 1.73 -3.18
N LEU A 333 -2.93 1.31 -3.53
CA LEU A 333 -3.91 2.16 -4.23
C LEU A 333 -4.29 3.42 -3.45
N TRP A 334 -4.48 3.30 -2.13
CA TRP A 334 -4.72 4.43 -1.23
C TRP A 334 -3.58 5.46 -1.30
N SER A 335 -2.33 5.00 -1.32
CA SER A 335 -1.14 5.86 -1.40
C SER A 335 -1.04 6.63 -2.72
N TYR A 336 -1.69 6.12 -3.76
CA TYR A 336 -1.85 6.78 -5.05
C TYR A 336 -3.10 7.67 -5.14
N GLY A 337 -3.95 7.72 -4.10
CA GLY A 337 -5.21 8.48 -4.12
C GLY A 337 -6.36 7.76 -4.81
N VAL A 338 -6.22 6.46 -5.08
CA VAL A 338 -7.29 5.62 -5.63
C VAL A 338 -8.13 5.08 -4.48
N VAL A 339 -9.20 5.82 -4.16
CA VAL A 339 -10.18 5.48 -3.13
C VAL A 339 -11.54 5.23 -3.81
N PRO A 340 -11.93 3.97 -4.04
CA PRO A 340 -13.14 3.65 -4.77
C PRO A 340 -14.39 4.18 -4.05
N PRO A 341 -15.29 4.91 -4.74
CA PRO A 341 -16.54 5.42 -4.17
C PRO A 341 -17.62 4.35 -4.00
N SER A 342 -17.43 3.17 -4.60
CA SER A 342 -18.38 2.05 -4.54
C SER A 342 -17.68 0.72 -4.35
N GLN A 343 -18.39 -0.25 -3.78
CA GLN A 343 -17.90 -1.62 -3.62
C GLN A 343 -17.64 -2.29 -4.98
N SER A 344 -18.48 -2.00 -5.99
CA SER A 344 -18.31 -2.49 -7.36
C SER A 344 -17.00 -2.06 -7.99
N GLU A 345 -16.62 -0.78 -7.83
CA GLU A 345 -15.32 -0.28 -8.32
C GLU A 345 -14.15 -0.86 -7.51
N TRP A 346 -14.31 -1.03 -6.19
CA TRP A 346 -13.32 -1.72 -5.37
C TRP A 346 -13.08 -3.16 -5.84
N ALA A 347 -14.14 -3.92 -6.12
CA ALA A 347 -14.04 -5.27 -6.67
C ALA A 347 -13.34 -5.30 -8.03
N ALA A 348 -13.61 -4.33 -8.90
CA ALA A 348 -12.92 -4.21 -10.18
C ALA A 348 -11.42 -3.87 -10.04
N LEU A 349 -11.06 -3.00 -9.10
CA LEU A 349 -9.67 -2.72 -8.77
C LEU A 349 -8.95 -3.95 -8.18
N MET A 350 -9.60 -4.73 -7.32
CA MET A 350 -9.05 -6.00 -6.84
C MET A 350 -8.82 -6.99 -7.98
N HIS A 351 -9.75 -7.07 -8.94
CA HIS A 351 -9.58 -7.90 -10.14
C HIS A 351 -8.36 -7.46 -10.96
N LEU A 352 -8.17 -6.16 -11.17
CA LEU A 352 -7.01 -5.59 -11.86
C LEU A 352 -5.70 -5.91 -11.15
N MET A 353 -5.62 -5.64 -9.84
CA MET A 353 -4.41 -5.88 -9.05
C MET A 353 -4.04 -7.36 -9.03
N ALA A 354 -5.03 -8.25 -8.88
CA ALA A 354 -4.82 -9.69 -8.95
C ALA A 354 -4.32 -10.14 -10.33
N THR A 355 -4.90 -9.60 -11.41
CA THR A 355 -4.46 -9.92 -12.78
C THR A 355 -3.02 -9.44 -13.02
N ALA A 356 -2.66 -8.25 -12.51
CA ALA A 356 -1.30 -7.71 -12.59
C ALA A 356 -0.28 -8.56 -11.82
N ARG A 357 -0.69 -9.13 -10.67
CA ARG A 357 0.08 -10.12 -9.90
C ARG A 357 0.03 -11.55 -10.48
N GLN A 358 -0.57 -11.75 -11.66
CA GLN A 358 -0.75 -13.07 -12.28
C GLN A 358 -1.56 -14.06 -11.40
N ASP A 359 -2.37 -13.55 -10.49
CA ASP A 359 -3.25 -14.33 -9.60
C ASP A 359 -4.60 -14.59 -10.28
N THR A 360 -4.59 -15.47 -11.28
CA THR A 360 -5.78 -15.78 -12.09
C THR A 360 -6.89 -16.43 -11.27
N ALA A 361 -6.53 -17.20 -10.24
CA ALA A 361 -7.49 -17.87 -9.36
C ALA A 361 -8.24 -16.85 -8.51
N PHE A 362 -7.53 -15.90 -7.89
CA PHE A 362 -8.16 -14.83 -7.13
C PHE A 362 -8.98 -13.89 -8.02
N ALA A 363 -8.46 -13.47 -9.18
CA ALA A 363 -9.19 -12.64 -10.13
C ALA A 363 -10.50 -13.29 -10.57
N SER A 364 -10.48 -14.59 -10.88
CA SER A 364 -11.68 -15.37 -11.22
C SER A 364 -12.67 -15.45 -10.06
N ALA A 365 -12.19 -15.62 -8.82
CA ALA A 365 -13.04 -15.64 -7.63
C ALA A 365 -13.72 -14.28 -7.38
N VAL A 366 -13.00 -13.17 -7.56
CA VAL A 366 -13.56 -11.81 -7.48
C VAL A 366 -14.64 -11.62 -8.53
N ALA A 367 -14.39 -12.00 -9.79
CA ALA A 367 -15.38 -11.92 -10.87
C ALA A 367 -16.62 -12.79 -10.61
N GLY A 368 -16.49 -13.88 -9.83
CA GLY A 368 -17.56 -14.78 -9.42
C GLY A 368 -18.22 -14.45 -8.08
N SER A 369 -17.83 -13.37 -7.41
CA SER A 369 -18.28 -13.02 -6.05
C SER A 369 -19.77 -12.66 -5.93
N GLY A 370 -20.43 -12.36 -7.04
CA GLY A 370 -21.80 -11.84 -7.09
C GLY A 370 -21.90 -10.30 -7.02
N VAL A 371 -20.77 -9.61 -6.80
CA VAL A 371 -20.67 -8.16 -7.01
C VAL A 371 -20.61 -7.88 -8.51
N GLU A 372 -21.35 -6.89 -8.95
CA GLU A 372 -21.38 -6.45 -10.34
C GLU A 372 -20.20 -5.51 -10.57
N LEU A 373 -19.22 -5.98 -11.35
CA LEU A 373 -18.05 -5.19 -11.71
C LEU A 373 -18.41 -4.22 -12.86
N PRO A 374 -18.07 -2.92 -12.75
CA PRO A 374 -18.27 -1.97 -13.85
C PRO A 374 -17.39 -2.28 -15.07
N TRP A 375 -16.28 -2.99 -14.85
CA TRP A 375 -15.36 -3.45 -15.87
C TRP A 375 -14.54 -4.62 -15.34
N LYS A 376 -14.00 -5.44 -16.25
CA LYS A 376 -13.05 -6.52 -15.94
C LYS A 376 -11.74 -6.26 -16.65
N THR A 377 -10.64 -6.75 -16.09
CA THR A 377 -9.34 -6.69 -16.77
C THR A 377 -9.24 -7.82 -17.78
N ALA A 378 -9.02 -7.49 -19.05
CA ALA A 378 -8.85 -8.48 -20.11
C ALA A 378 -7.41 -9.03 -20.14
N TRP A 379 -6.43 -8.12 -20.07
CA TRP A 379 -5.00 -8.45 -20.00
C TRP A 379 -4.22 -7.27 -19.40
N THR A 380 -2.96 -7.51 -19.00
CA THR A 380 -2.11 -6.48 -18.36
C THR A 380 -0.63 -6.70 -18.65
N HIS A 381 0.06 -5.61 -19.00
CA HIS A 381 1.50 -5.43 -19.02
C HIS A 381 1.87 -4.25 -18.11
N TRP A 382 1.21 -4.18 -16.95
CA TRP A 382 1.32 -3.07 -16.02
C TRP A 382 1.93 -3.52 -14.71
N ARG A 383 2.95 -2.78 -14.25
CA ARG A 383 3.47 -2.86 -12.89
C ARG A 383 2.42 -2.27 -11.94
N PRO A 384 1.80 -3.08 -11.06
CA PRO A 384 0.89 -2.53 -10.07
C PRO A 384 1.64 -1.67 -9.06
N PRO A 385 0.99 -0.69 -8.41
CA PRO A 385 1.52 0.04 -7.26
C PRO A 385 2.15 -0.91 -6.24
N GLY A 386 3.38 -0.61 -5.81
CA GLY A 386 4.14 -1.47 -4.90
C GLY A 386 4.83 -2.66 -5.56
N GLY A 387 4.67 -2.85 -6.87
CA GLY A 387 5.30 -3.92 -7.63
C GLY A 387 6.82 -3.84 -7.60
N TYR A 388 7.47 -4.85 -7.02
CA TYR A 388 8.91 -5.03 -6.95
C TYR A 388 9.28 -6.48 -7.26
N HIS A 389 9.57 -6.72 -8.53
CA HIS A 389 9.98 -8.00 -9.10
C HIS A 389 10.55 -7.75 -10.51
N VAL A 390 11.49 -8.59 -10.97
CA VAL A 390 12.15 -8.41 -12.27
C VAL A 390 11.16 -8.36 -13.44
N SER A 391 10.08 -9.16 -13.39
CA SER A 391 9.03 -9.17 -14.43
C SER A 391 8.33 -7.82 -14.60
N TYR A 392 8.39 -6.94 -13.60
CA TYR A 392 7.82 -5.60 -13.65
C TYR A 392 8.78 -4.54 -14.22
N THR A 393 9.98 -4.94 -14.64
CA THR A 393 10.92 -4.06 -15.36
C THR A 393 10.71 -4.06 -16.87
N GLN A 394 9.97 -5.05 -17.39
CA GLN A 394 9.67 -5.21 -18.82
C GLN A 394 8.70 -4.17 -19.41
N PRO A 395 7.70 -3.65 -18.67
CA PRO A 395 6.79 -2.65 -19.22
C PRO A 395 7.51 -1.36 -19.64
N MET A 396 7.22 -0.89 -20.86
CA MET A 396 7.62 0.45 -21.29
C MET A 396 6.87 1.49 -20.46
N VAL A 397 7.57 2.54 -20.02
CA VAL A 397 6.94 3.75 -19.45
C VAL A 397 6.15 4.44 -20.56
N LEU A 398 4.86 4.68 -20.36
CA LEU A 398 4.00 5.30 -21.37
C LEU A 398 3.48 6.65 -20.89
N THR A 399 3.55 7.64 -21.78
CA THR A 399 2.95 8.97 -21.57
C THR A 399 1.74 9.20 -22.48
N ALA A 400 1.60 8.42 -23.55
CA ALA A 400 0.48 8.52 -24.47
C ALA A 400 0.16 7.19 -25.17
N LEU A 401 -1.10 7.05 -25.62
CA LEU A 401 -1.59 5.93 -26.41
C LEU A 401 -2.34 6.44 -27.65
N ALA A 402 -2.17 5.76 -28.78
CA ALA A 402 -2.93 6.02 -30.01
C ALA A 402 -3.47 4.72 -30.61
N GLU A 403 -4.69 4.75 -31.16
CA GLU A 403 -5.23 3.60 -31.90
C GLU A 403 -4.58 3.52 -33.28
N VAL A 404 -4.10 2.33 -33.63
CA VAL A 404 -3.55 2.01 -34.95
C VAL A 404 -4.06 0.66 -35.42
N ARG A 405 -3.67 0.29 -36.64
CA ARG A 405 -3.88 -1.05 -37.19
C ARG A 405 -2.55 -1.67 -37.57
N TRP A 406 -2.31 -2.89 -37.10
CA TRP A 406 -1.14 -3.70 -37.47
C TRP A 406 -1.58 -4.83 -38.42
N ASN A 407 -1.14 -4.77 -39.67
CA ASN A 407 -1.60 -5.67 -40.74
C ASN A 407 -3.14 -5.76 -40.81
N GLY A 408 -3.83 -4.63 -40.59
CA GLY A 408 -5.28 -4.51 -40.58
C GLY A 408 -5.99 -4.91 -39.26
N ARG A 409 -5.28 -5.47 -38.28
CA ARG A 409 -5.84 -5.83 -36.96
C ARG A 409 -5.84 -4.64 -36.00
N PRO A 410 -6.81 -4.52 -35.07
CA PRO A 410 -6.78 -3.50 -34.02
C PRO A 410 -5.50 -3.59 -33.18
N ALA A 411 -4.81 -2.47 -33.04
CA ALA A 411 -3.56 -2.39 -32.27
C ALA A 411 -3.46 -1.02 -31.59
N VAL A 412 -2.56 -0.94 -30.61
CA VAL A 412 -2.29 0.28 -29.83
C VAL A 412 -0.83 0.64 -30.00
N ALA A 413 -0.57 1.89 -30.37
CA ALA A 413 0.75 2.48 -30.26
C ALA A 413 0.88 3.11 -28.88
N GLY A 414 1.82 2.62 -28.08
CA GLY A 414 2.21 3.26 -26.82
C GLY A 414 3.49 4.04 -26.99
N LEU A 415 3.51 5.24 -26.42
CA LEU A 415 4.53 6.25 -26.70
C LEU A 415 5.09 6.84 -25.39
N CYS A 416 6.38 7.18 -25.39
CA CYS A 416 7.08 7.88 -24.30
C CYS A 416 7.88 9.08 -24.86
N GLU A 417 7.72 10.31 -24.33
CA GLU A 417 8.49 11.50 -24.80
C GLU A 417 9.67 11.91 -23.88
N ARG A 418 10.03 11.12 -22.86
CA ARG A 418 10.84 11.66 -21.74
C ARG A 418 12.28 12.04 -22.10
N LYS A 419 13.15 11.06 -22.41
CA LYS A 419 14.59 11.30 -22.66
C LYS A 419 14.98 11.01 -24.11
N ARG A 420 14.42 9.94 -24.67
CA ARG A 420 14.35 9.66 -26.10
C ARG A 420 12.93 9.24 -26.39
N PRO A 421 12.37 9.67 -27.53
CA PRO A 421 11.06 9.21 -27.92
C PRO A 421 11.14 7.70 -28.20
N ASP A 422 10.30 6.96 -27.51
CA ASP A 422 10.18 5.51 -27.65
C ASP A 422 8.76 5.15 -28.08
N ALA A 423 8.64 4.12 -28.92
CA ALA A 423 7.34 3.60 -29.35
C ALA A 423 7.35 2.08 -29.42
N ALA A 424 6.22 1.47 -29.07
CA ALA A 424 5.95 0.07 -29.34
C ALA A 424 4.49 -0.11 -29.75
N ILE A 425 4.21 -1.25 -30.40
CA ILE A 425 2.90 -1.61 -30.93
C ILE A 425 2.43 -2.87 -30.23
N TRP A 426 1.24 -2.81 -29.64
CA TRP A 426 0.60 -3.93 -28.96
C TRP A 426 -0.69 -4.33 -29.66
N ASP A 427 -0.98 -5.63 -29.68
CA ASP A 427 -2.29 -6.12 -30.07
C ASP A 427 -3.32 -5.67 -29.02
N ALA A 428 -4.41 -5.05 -29.48
CA ALA A 428 -5.40 -4.48 -28.57
C ALA A 428 -6.20 -5.58 -27.83
N GLU A 429 -6.40 -6.74 -28.46
CA GLU A 429 -7.24 -7.81 -27.93
C GLU A 429 -6.46 -8.73 -27.00
N THR A 430 -5.20 -9.06 -27.34
CA THR A 430 -4.38 -10.03 -26.58
C THR A 430 -3.33 -9.39 -25.67
N GLY A 431 -2.96 -8.13 -25.92
CA GLY A 431 -1.85 -7.47 -25.25
C GLY A 431 -0.47 -7.86 -25.80
N GLU A 432 -0.39 -8.77 -26.78
CA GLU A 432 0.89 -9.22 -27.36
C GLU A 432 1.68 -8.05 -27.95
N LEU A 433 2.98 -7.98 -27.65
CA LEU A 433 3.88 -7.00 -28.27
C LEU A 433 4.12 -7.40 -29.74
N LEU A 434 3.57 -6.62 -30.67
CA LEU A 434 3.64 -6.87 -32.11
C LEU A 434 4.91 -6.30 -32.73
N ALA A 435 5.39 -5.17 -32.22
CA ALA A 435 6.63 -4.53 -32.68
C ALA A 435 7.18 -3.51 -31.67
N GLY A 436 8.47 -3.17 -31.82
CA GLY A 436 9.21 -2.33 -30.87
C GLY A 436 9.76 -3.14 -29.70
N PRO A 437 10.26 -2.49 -28.63
CA PRO A 437 10.38 -1.04 -28.47
C PRO A 437 11.40 -0.45 -29.47
N TRP A 438 11.01 0.61 -30.15
CA TRP A 438 11.88 1.38 -31.04
C TRP A 438 12.30 2.68 -30.35
N GLN A 439 13.55 3.10 -30.57
CA GLN A 439 14.08 4.37 -30.07
C GLN A 439 14.33 5.33 -31.24
N GLY A 440 14.08 6.62 -31.04
CA GLY A 440 14.31 7.67 -32.02
C GLY A 440 13.02 8.32 -32.50
N ASP A 441 13.05 9.00 -33.63
CA ASP A 441 11.90 9.79 -34.12
C ASP A 441 11.09 9.09 -35.23
N ASP A 442 11.69 8.09 -35.87
CA ASP A 442 11.18 7.43 -37.07
C ASP A 442 10.73 5.99 -36.80
N ILE A 443 9.66 5.57 -37.47
CA ILE A 443 9.24 4.17 -37.49
C ILE A 443 10.18 3.42 -38.47
N PRO A 444 10.76 2.26 -38.09
CA PRO A 444 11.67 1.55 -38.97
C PRO A 444 11.00 1.16 -40.30
N GLU A 445 11.72 1.35 -41.42
CA GLU A 445 11.17 1.17 -42.78
C GLU A 445 10.48 -0.19 -43.00
N GLY A 446 11.00 -1.25 -42.38
CA GLY A 446 10.43 -2.61 -42.46
C GLY A 446 9.05 -2.78 -41.80
N HIS A 447 8.56 -1.78 -41.06
CA HIS A 447 7.30 -1.82 -40.34
C HIS A 447 6.25 -0.83 -40.87
N LEU A 448 6.62 0.06 -41.81
CA LEU A 448 5.72 1.10 -42.34
C LEU A 448 4.49 0.52 -43.05
N ASP A 449 4.68 -0.52 -43.87
CA ASP A 449 3.58 -1.15 -44.62
C ASP A 449 2.60 -1.92 -43.72
N ALA A 450 3.04 -2.31 -42.51
CA ALA A 450 2.20 -2.99 -41.54
C ALA A 450 1.29 -2.01 -40.77
N LEU A 451 1.64 -0.71 -40.72
CA LEU A 451 0.95 0.29 -39.90
C LEU A 451 -0.04 1.13 -40.71
N SER A 452 -1.25 1.28 -40.17
CA SER A 452 -2.26 2.17 -40.75
C SER A 452 -3.18 2.76 -39.68
N TRP A 453 -3.85 3.87 -40.01
CA TRP A 453 -4.86 4.48 -39.14
C TRP A 453 -6.17 3.67 -39.15
N PRO A 454 -6.93 3.66 -38.05
CA PRO A 454 -8.27 3.08 -38.04
C PRO A 454 -9.17 3.81 -39.05
N HIS A 455 -10.05 3.06 -39.71
CA HIS A 455 -11.01 3.65 -40.66
C HIS A 455 -12.18 4.27 -39.87
N PRO A 456 -12.65 5.48 -40.20
CA PRO A 456 -13.78 6.08 -39.51
C PRO A 456 -15.02 5.21 -39.69
N ALA A 457 -15.66 4.81 -38.59
CA ALA A 457 -16.89 3.99 -38.61
C ALA A 457 -18.05 4.65 -39.37
N ASP A 458 -18.04 5.98 -39.54
CA ASP A 458 -19.07 6.78 -40.22
C ASP A 458 -18.70 7.26 -41.64
N ALA A 459 -17.58 6.80 -42.22
CA ALA A 459 -17.24 7.16 -43.60
C ALA A 459 -18.08 6.33 -44.58
N GLY A 460 -19.27 6.84 -44.90
CA GLY A 460 -20.09 6.32 -45.99
C GLY A 460 -19.28 6.19 -47.27
N SER A 461 -19.22 4.97 -47.79
CA SER A 461 -18.50 4.53 -49.01
C SER A 461 -16.96 4.63 -48.97
N PRO A 462 -16.24 3.55 -49.34
CA PRO A 462 -14.78 3.44 -49.22
C PRO A 462 -13.97 4.29 -50.23
N ASP A 463 -14.63 5.06 -51.12
CA ASP A 463 -13.96 5.67 -52.28
C ASP A 463 -13.76 7.20 -52.20
N GLU A 464 -14.33 7.93 -51.22
CA GLU A 464 -14.26 9.41 -51.22
C GLU A 464 -13.51 10.06 -50.03
N ALA A 465 -13.20 9.34 -48.95
CA ALA A 465 -12.27 9.82 -47.93
C ALA A 465 -10.85 9.37 -48.30
N GLY A 466 -10.05 10.27 -48.88
CA GLY A 466 -8.67 9.96 -49.28
C GLY A 466 -7.94 9.18 -48.19
N ARG A 467 -7.42 8.00 -48.54
CA ARG A 467 -6.63 7.14 -47.64
C ARG A 467 -5.57 8.01 -46.97
N ARG A 468 -5.75 8.33 -45.69
CA ARG A 468 -4.72 8.97 -44.88
C ARG A 468 -3.53 8.00 -44.93
N PRO A 469 -2.33 8.44 -45.39
CA PRO A 469 -1.16 7.59 -45.32
C PRO A 469 -0.96 7.13 -43.87
N GLY A 470 -0.50 5.90 -43.68
CA GLY A 470 -0.16 5.38 -42.35
C GLY A 470 0.87 6.26 -41.65
N PRO A 471 0.99 6.16 -40.31
CA PRO A 471 2.02 6.90 -39.58
C PRO A 471 3.41 6.50 -40.09
N GLN A 472 4.29 7.49 -40.26
CA GLN A 472 5.69 7.25 -40.65
C GLN A 472 6.68 7.61 -39.55
N THR A 473 6.28 8.51 -38.66
CA THR A 473 7.11 9.02 -37.56
C THR A 473 6.39 8.82 -36.23
N PHE A 474 7.13 8.93 -35.13
CA PHE A 474 6.50 8.93 -33.80
C PHE A 474 5.65 10.20 -33.60
N HIS A 475 6.02 11.32 -34.26
CA HIS A 475 5.19 12.53 -34.26
C HIS A 475 3.80 12.27 -34.85
N ASP A 476 3.70 11.50 -35.94
CA ASP A 476 2.40 11.11 -36.50
C ASP A 476 1.57 10.31 -35.48
N LEU A 477 2.21 9.45 -34.68
CA LEU A 477 1.55 8.68 -33.62
C LEU A 477 1.07 9.59 -32.48
N TYR A 478 1.87 10.58 -32.07
CA TYR A 478 1.47 11.58 -31.08
C TYR A 478 0.28 12.42 -31.55
N ASP A 479 0.24 12.80 -32.83
CA ASP A 479 -0.91 13.47 -33.43
C ASP A 479 -2.18 12.58 -33.47
N GLY A 480 -2.01 11.26 -33.36
CA GLY A 480 -3.09 10.28 -33.25
C GLY A 480 -3.63 10.08 -31.84
N VAL A 481 -2.99 10.64 -30.81
CA VAL A 481 -3.42 10.51 -29.41
C VAL A 481 -4.76 11.23 -29.20
N PRO A 482 -5.77 10.59 -28.59
CA PRO A 482 -7.06 11.22 -28.40
C PRO A 482 -6.97 12.42 -27.46
N ALA A 483 -7.70 13.48 -27.77
CA ALA A 483 -7.87 14.60 -26.85
C ALA A 483 -8.66 14.14 -25.62
N GLY A 484 -8.13 14.38 -24.43
CA GLY A 484 -8.79 13.94 -23.20
C GLY A 484 -7.97 14.24 -21.96
N ARG A 485 -8.52 13.84 -20.80
CA ARG A 485 -7.78 13.85 -19.54
C ARG A 485 -7.29 12.44 -19.24
N SER A 486 -6.09 12.36 -18.67
CA SER A 486 -5.54 11.15 -18.07
C SER A 486 -6.55 10.51 -17.10
N ALA A 487 -6.63 9.17 -17.08
CA ALA A 487 -7.47 8.47 -16.10
C ALA A 487 -6.95 8.67 -14.67
N HIS A 488 -5.63 8.79 -14.50
CA HIS A 488 -5.02 9.07 -13.22
C HIS A 488 -3.66 9.75 -13.39
N ARG A 489 -3.46 10.91 -12.76
CA ARG A 489 -2.31 11.79 -13.03
C ARG A 489 -0.94 11.12 -12.88
N THR A 490 -0.77 10.19 -11.94
CA THR A 490 0.52 9.56 -11.61
C THR A 490 0.59 8.07 -11.94
N LEU A 491 -0.54 7.44 -12.26
CA LEU A 491 -0.58 6.00 -12.58
C LEU A 491 -0.85 5.76 -14.06
N LEU A 492 -1.73 6.58 -14.64
CA LEU A 492 -2.29 6.41 -15.99
C LEU A 492 -2.31 7.77 -16.69
N GLU A 493 -1.11 8.22 -17.06
CA GLU A 493 -0.84 9.54 -17.65
C GLU A 493 -1.54 9.71 -19.01
N SER A 494 -1.77 8.63 -19.76
CA SER A 494 -2.50 8.67 -21.02
C SER A 494 -4.01 8.83 -20.80
N PRO A 495 -4.72 9.57 -21.66
CA PRO A 495 -6.17 9.45 -21.76
C PRO A 495 -6.59 7.99 -22.03
N PRO A 496 -7.74 7.54 -21.51
CA PRO A 496 -8.32 6.24 -21.88
C PRO A 496 -8.51 6.13 -23.39
N LEU A 497 -8.09 5.01 -23.97
CA LEU A 497 -8.19 4.76 -25.40
C LEU A 497 -9.21 3.63 -25.67
N PRO A 498 -10.44 3.95 -26.11
CA PRO A 498 -11.39 2.92 -26.53
C PRO A 498 -10.94 2.28 -27.86
N VAL A 499 -10.90 0.94 -27.90
CA VAL A 499 -10.57 0.15 -29.10
C VAL A 499 -11.53 -1.03 -29.18
N GLY A 500 -12.52 -0.94 -30.08
CA GLY A 500 -13.61 -1.93 -30.13
C GLY A 500 -14.40 -1.94 -28.82
N ASP A 501 -14.53 -3.11 -28.20
CA ASP A 501 -15.22 -3.30 -26.92
C ASP A 501 -14.29 -3.13 -25.70
N LEU A 502 -13.02 -2.80 -25.93
CA LEU A 502 -12.01 -2.62 -24.88
C LEU A 502 -11.70 -1.15 -24.64
N VAL A 503 -11.22 -0.85 -23.44
CA VAL A 503 -10.62 0.44 -23.07
C VAL A 503 -9.21 0.19 -22.59
N ILE A 504 -8.24 0.76 -23.30
CA ILE A 504 -6.82 0.62 -23.02
C ILE A 504 -6.36 1.81 -22.18
N LEU A 505 -5.65 1.51 -21.10
CA LEU A 505 -5.11 2.48 -20.16
C LEU A 505 -3.59 2.31 -20.09
N GLY A 506 -2.87 3.44 -20.02
CA GLY A 506 -1.41 3.43 -20.06
C GLY A 506 -0.82 4.56 -19.22
N GLY A 507 0.35 4.28 -18.63
CA GLY A 507 1.08 5.22 -17.78
C GLY A 507 2.47 4.74 -17.44
N SER A 508 3.02 5.26 -16.34
CA SER A 508 4.41 5.02 -15.96
C SER A 508 4.74 3.55 -15.66
N GLY A 509 3.75 2.76 -15.25
CA GLY A 509 3.89 1.33 -14.98
C GLY A 509 3.66 0.43 -16.19
N GLY A 510 3.35 0.96 -17.38
CA GLY A 510 2.96 0.16 -18.55
C GLY A 510 1.50 0.35 -18.96
N LEU A 511 0.89 -0.67 -19.55
CA LEU A 511 -0.48 -0.64 -20.06
C LEU A 511 -1.31 -1.88 -19.71
N PHE A 512 -2.63 -1.73 -19.73
CA PHE A 512 -3.59 -2.83 -19.58
C PHE A 512 -4.90 -2.54 -20.30
N ALA A 513 -5.67 -3.59 -20.57
CA ALA A 513 -7.00 -3.48 -21.17
C ALA A 513 -8.10 -3.80 -20.16
N LEU A 514 -9.14 -2.97 -20.21
CA LEU A 514 -10.40 -3.20 -19.52
C LEU A 514 -11.49 -3.55 -20.52
N GLU A 515 -12.36 -4.48 -20.14
CA GLU A 515 -13.63 -4.77 -20.79
C GLU A 515 -14.74 -4.13 -19.93
N PRO A 516 -15.29 -2.96 -20.33
CA PRO A 516 -16.45 -2.38 -19.67
C PRO A 516 -17.64 -3.33 -19.72
N ARG A 517 -18.54 -3.19 -18.76
CA ARG A 517 -19.80 -3.93 -18.79
C ARG A 517 -20.57 -3.60 -20.08
N ALA A 518 -21.20 -4.62 -20.67
CA ALA A 518 -21.97 -4.47 -21.90
C ALA A 518 -22.98 -3.32 -21.82
N GLY A 519 -22.83 -2.33 -22.70
CA GLY A 519 -23.69 -1.15 -22.77
C GLY A 519 -23.32 0.01 -21.83
N GLU A 520 -22.22 -0.12 -21.07
CA GLU A 520 -21.67 0.96 -20.25
C GLU A 520 -20.38 1.52 -20.88
N GLU A 521 -20.21 2.84 -20.82
CA GLU A 521 -18.95 3.50 -21.21
C GLU A 521 -18.03 3.65 -19.99
N PHE A 522 -16.73 3.54 -20.20
CA PHE A 522 -15.75 3.79 -19.15
C PHE A 522 -15.71 5.27 -18.79
N ALA A 523 -16.23 5.62 -17.61
CA ALA A 523 -16.30 7.00 -17.12
C ALA A 523 -15.03 7.47 -16.37
N GLY A 524 -13.96 6.68 -16.38
CA GLY A 524 -12.79 6.88 -15.50
C GLY A 524 -12.94 6.20 -14.15
N PHE A 525 -11.91 6.29 -13.31
CA PHE A 525 -12.04 5.91 -11.91
C PHE A 525 -12.86 6.95 -11.15
N GLY A 526 -13.79 6.50 -10.32
CA GLY A 526 -14.71 7.36 -9.59
C GLY A 526 -14.03 8.20 -8.50
N SER A 527 -12.80 7.84 -8.11
CA SER A 527 -11.97 8.68 -7.26
C SER A 527 -11.46 9.89 -8.04
N GLY A 528 -11.76 11.10 -7.55
CA GLY A 528 -11.23 12.33 -8.12
C GLY A 528 -9.74 12.54 -7.81
N ALA A 529 -8.88 11.55 -8.14
CA ALA A 529 -7.41 11.52 -8.05
C ALA A 529 -6.85 12.49 -6.99
N ALA A 530 -7.30 12.34 -5.74
CA ALA A 530 -6.93 13.22 -4.66
C ALA A 530 -6.37 12.39 -3.53
N GLU A 531 -5.13 12.69 -3.16
CA GLU A 531 -4.46 12.06 -2.03
C GLU A 531 -5.34 12.11 -0.76
N PRO A 532 -5.38 11.02 0.01
CA PRO A 532 -6.09 10.99 1.28
C PRO A 532 -5.56 12.05 2.24
N LEU A 533 -6.47 12.72 2.97
CA LEU A 533 -6.13 13.81 3.89
C LEU A 533 -5.26 13.33 5.06
N SER A 534 -5.58 12.14 5.56
CA SER A 534 -4.86 11.45 6.63
C SER A 534 -3.48 10.95 6.21
N GLY A 535 -3.12 11.05 4.93
CA GLY A 535 -1.85 10.59 4.36
C GLY A 535 -1.85 9.07 4.13
N PRO A 536 -0.66 8.44 4.12
CA PRO A 536 -0.54 6.99 3.92
C PRO A 536 -1.37 6.20 4.93
N TYR A 537 -1.84 5.01 4.56
CA TYR A 537 -2.66 4.21 5.47
C TYR A 537 -1.79 3.52 6.54
N ALA A 538 -0.85 2.68 6.11
CA ALA A 538 0.08 1.93 6.95
C ALA A 538 1.38 1.63 6.17
N ALA A 539 2.35 0.95 6.79
CA ALA A 539 3.46 0.38 6.06
C ALA A 539 3.00 -0.89 5.34
N VAL A 540 3.53 -1.14 4.15
CA VAL A 540 3.14 -2.28 3.31
C VAL A 540 4.38 -2.83 2.61
N GLY A 541 4.47 -4.16 2.52
CA GLY A 541 5.55 -4.83 1.80
C GLY A 541 5.45 -4.71 0.28
N PRO A 542 6.46 -5.20 -0.46
CA PRO A 542 6.42 -5.22 -1.91
C PRO A 542 5.36 -6.19 -2.44
N THR A 543 4.92 -5.92 -3.66
CA THR A 543 4.05 -6.77 -4.45
C THR A 543 4.88 -7.51 -5.52
N ALA A 544 4.66 -8.81 -5.67
CA ALA A 544 5.31 -9.68 -6.65
C ALA A 544 4.27 -10.60 -7.33
N PRO A 545 4.56 -11.20 -8.49
CA PRO A 545 3.71 -12.21 -9.08
C PRO A 545 3.48 -13.39 -8.12
N VAL A 546 2.26 -13.94 -8.12
CA VAL A 546 1.92 -15.08 -7.26
C VAL A 546 2.73 -16.30 -7.69
N GLY A 547 3.37 -16.94 -6.71
CA GLY A 547 4.20 -18.13 -6.95
C GLY A 547 5.56 -17.82 -7.59
N ALA A 548 5.98 -16.54 -7.65
CA ALA A 548 7.35 -16.19 -8.04
C ALA A 548 8.37 -16.95 -7.16
N PRO A 549 9.44 -17.51 -7.77
CA PRO A 549 10.49 -18.16 -7.00
C PRO A 549 11.20 -17.14 -6.09
N PRO A 550 11.91 -17.60 -5.05
CA PRO A 550 12.84 -16.74 -4.33
C PRO A 550 13.85 -16.09 -5.28
N PRO A 551 14.33 -14.87 -4.97
CA PRO A 551 15.35 -14.21 -5.78
C PRO A 551 16.58 -15.09 -5.96
N SER A 552 17.17 -15.06 -7.15
CA SER A 552 18.38 -15.83 -7.48
C SER A 552 19.18 -15.16 -8.60
N PRO A 553 20.41 -15.63 -8.94
CA PRO A 553 21.17 -15.06 -10.05
C PRO A 553 20.41 -15.11 -11.38
N GLN A 554 19.50 -16.08 -11.55
CA GLN A 554 18.64 -16.23 -12.73
C GLN A 554 17.78 -14.99 -13.03
N ASP A 555 17.52 -14.13 -12.03
CA ASP A 555 16.81 -12.86 -12.22
C ASP A 555 17.60 -11.85 -13.06
N LEU A 556 18.90 -12.08 -13.29
CA LEU A 556 19.72 -11.26 -14.20
C LEU A 556 19.40 -11.54 -15.68
N ILE A 557 18.93 -12.74 -16.03
CA ILE A 557 18.62 -13.10 -17.42
C ILE A 557 17.49 -12.21 -17.98
N PRO A 558 16.33 -12.03 -17.31
CA PRO A 558 15.31 -11.11 -17.80
C PRO A 558 15.73 -9.63 -17.81
N LEU A 559 16.81 -9.26 -17.09
CA LEU A 559 17.32 -7.89 -17.04
C LEU A 559 18.28 -7.58 -18.20
N TYR A 560 19.13 -8.52 -18.58
CA TYR A 560 20.20 -8.29 -19.55
C TYR A 560 20.08 -9.11 -20.84
N GLY A 561 19.35 -10.23 -20.80
CA GLY A 561 19.40 -11.25 -21.85
C GLY A 561 20.29 -12.41 -21.44
N GLU A 562 20.00 -13.60 -21.96
CA GLU A 562 20.80 -14.81 -21.69
C GLU A 562 22.19 -14.70 -22.36
N GLU A 563 22.24 -14.00 -23.49
CA GLU A 563 23.45 -13.72 -24.26
C GLU A 563 24.44 -12.77 -23.59
N GLU A 564 24.02 -12.06 -22.55
CA GLU A 564 24.87 -11.16 -21.76
C GLU A 564 25.35 -11.80 -20.45
N ILE A 565 25.00 -13.08 -20.22
CA ILE A 565 25.49 -13.88 -19.10
C ILE A 565 26.58 -14.82 -19.61
N PHE A 566 27.77 -14.74 -19.01
CA PHE A 566 28.94 -15.45 -19.52
C PHE A 566 29.50 -16.39 -18.46
N GLU A 567 29.32 -17.68 -18.71
CA GLU A 567 29.97 -18.78 -18.00
C GLU A 567 31.48 -18.72 -18.23
N LEU A 568 32.27 -18.92 -17.16
CA LEU A 568 33.72 -19.01 -17.27
C LEU A 568 34.12 -20.44 -17.66
N ASP A 569 35.17 -20.57 -18.48
CA ASP A 569 35.77 -21.87 -18.74
C ASP A 569 36.57 -22.37 -17.51
N GLU A 570 36.74 -23.69 -17.37
CA GLU A 570 37.46 -24.28 -16.23
C GLU A 570 38.91 -23.76 -16.13
N GLU A 571 39.52 -23.44 -17.27
CA GLU A 571 40.86 -22.85 -17.34
C GLU A 571 40.93 -21.36 -16.94
N GLU A 572 39.80 -20.64 -16.95
CA GLU A 572 39.71 -19.23 -16.56
C GLU A 572 39.51 -19.07 -15.04
N VAL A 573 39.09 -20.13 -14.35
CA VAL A 573 38.89 -20.13 -12.90
C VAL A 573 40.16 -20.58 -12.17
N PRO A 574 40.85 -19.69 -11.43
CA PRO A 574 42.13 -20.01 -10.78
C PRO A 574 42.05 -21.19 -9.80
N ASP A 575 43.07 -22.04 -9.76
CA ASP A 575 43.14 -23.19 -8.82
C ASP A 575 43.05 -22.77 -7.34
N ASP A 576 43.51 -21.55 -7.02
CA ASP A 576 43.50 -20.99 -5.66
C ASP A 576 42.13 -20.40 -5.27
N LEU A 577 41.15 -20.32 -6.18
CA LEU A 577 39.73 -20.18 -5.82
C LEU A 577 39.22 -21.55 -5.37
N THR A 578 39.36 -21.82 -4.07
CA THR A 578 39.09 -23.13 -3.46
C THR A 578 37.69 -23.27 -2.89
N ASP A 579 36.92 -22.18 -2.79
CA ASP A 579 35.50 -22.27 -2.45
C ASP A 579 34.70 -22.90 -3.60
N GLU A 580 34.24 -24.14 -3.39
CA GLU A 580 33.54 -24.93 -4.39
C GLU A 580 32.22 -24.28 -4.84
N ALA A 581 31.53 -23.55 -3.96
CA ALA A 581 30.28 -22.89 -4.29
C ALA A 581 30.49 -21.70 -5.24
N ALA A 582 31.52 -20.89 -4.99
CA ALA A 582 31.95 -19.81 -5.87
C ALA A 582 32.39 -20.36 -7.24
N ARG A 583 33.22 -21.41 -7.26
CA ARG A 583 33.62 -22.08 -8.53
C ARG A 583 32.39 -22.53 -9.31
N HIS A 584 31.51 -23.29 -8.68
CA HIS A 584 30.31 -23.81 -9.32
C HIS A 584 29.41 -22.70 -9.88
N THR A 585 29.23 -21.61 -9.14
CA THR A 585 28.44 -20.46 -9.60
C THR A 585 29.07 -19.80 -10.84
N LEU A 586 30.39 -19.61 -10.86
CA LEU A 586 31.10 -18.99 -11.98
C LEU A 586 31.13 -19.89 -13.24
N LEU A 587 31.16 -21.21 -13.05
CA LEU A 587 31.18 -22.19 -14.15
C LEU A 587 29.79 -22.48 -14.71
N GLU A 588 28.75 -22.61 -13.87
CA GLU A 588 27.40 -23.00 -14.32
C GLU A 588 26.46 -21.84 -14.59
N PHE A 589 26.68 -20.67 -13.97
CA PHE A 589 25.89 -19.47 -14.22
C PHE A 589 26.73 -18.36 -14.83
N GLY A 590 27.92 -18.08 -14.27
CA GLY A 590 28.83 -17.05 -14.79
C GLY A 590 28.59 -15.64 -14.28
N LEU A 591 29.11 -14.66 -15.02
CA LEU A 591 29.02 -13.23 -14.72
C LEU A 591 28.28 -12.48 -15.83
N PRO A 592 27.40 -11.51 -15.50
CA PRO A 592 26.81 -10.64 -16.51
C PRO A 592 27.83 -9.61 -17.03
N ASP A 593 27.85 -9.32 -18.33
CA ASP A 593 28.46 -8.07 -18.83
C ASP A 593 27.50 -6.91 -18.55
N MET A 594 27.79 -6.16 -17.48
CA MET A 594 26.90 -5.09 -17.05
C MET A 594 27.65 -3.86 -16.59
N ARG A 595 27.02 -2.69 -16.80
CA ARG A 595 27.50 -1.38 -16.34
C ARG A 595 26.31 -0.55 -15.90
N GLU A 596 26.04 -0.54 -14.60
CA GLU A 596 24.88 0.11 -14.00
C GLU A 596 25.33 0.95 -12.81
N PHE A 597 24.99 2.25 -12.83
CA PHE A 597 25.09 3.16 -11.67
C PHE A 597 26.40 3.04 -10.86
N GLY A 598 27.53 3.05 -11.56
CA GLY A 598 28.87 2.99 -10.97
C GLY A 598 29.37 1.58 -10.63
N MET A 599 28.54 0.53 -10.76
CA MET A 599 28.97 -0.87 -10.74
C MET A 599 29.19 -1.36 -12.17
N GLY A 600 30.26 -2.12 -12.39
CA GLY A 600 30.44 -2.89 -13.60
C GLY A 600 31.04 -4.25 -13.31
N LEU A 601 30.49 -5.28 -13.94
CA LEU A 601 31.01 -6.64 -13.95
C LEU A 601 31.50 -6.93 -15.36
N TYR A 602 32.69 -7.51 -15.46
CA TYR A 602 33.43 -7.62 -16.71
C TYR A 602 33.85 -9.08 -16.91
N PRO A 603 32.97 -9.92 -17.48
CA PRO A 603 33.20 -11.36 -17.63
C PRO A 603 34.41 -11.69 -18.52
N TYR A 604 34.81 -10.75 -19.38
CA TYR A 604 35.98 -10.87 -20.26
C TYR A 604 37.16 -9.98 -19.84
N GLY A 605 37.07 -9.38 -18.65
CA GLY A 605 37.94 -8.28 -18.26
C GLY A 605 37.67 -6.99 -19.04
N ASP A 606 38.57 -6.04 -18.91
CA ASP A 606 38.60 -4.78 -19.65
C ASP A 606 40.05 -4.53 -20.09
N SER A 607 40.30 -3.50 -20.88
CA SER A 607 41.62 -2.95 -21.20
C SER A 607 42.58 -2.73 -20.01
N ARG A 608 42.09 -2.86 -18.76
CA ARG A 608 42.83 -2.66 -17.51
C ARG A 608 43.23 -3.96 -16.80
N PHE A 609 42.50 -5.07 -17.01
CA PHE A 609 42.68 -6.34 -16.29
C PHE A 609 41.97 -7.47 -17.06
N ASP A 610 42.49 -8.69 -16.97
CA ASP A 610 41.79 -9.88 -17.42
C ASP A 610 40.87 -10.39 -16.28
N VAL A 611 39.74 -11.03 -16.62
CA VAL A 611 38.82 -11.56 -15.59
C VAL A 611 39.57 -12.55 -14.69
N MET A 612 39.29 -12.54 -13.39
CA MET A 612 39.96 -13.36 -12.39
C MET A 612 41.47 -13.08 -12.20
N ASP A 613 41.98 -11.93 -12.65
CA ASP A 613 43.33 -11.48 -12.30
C ASP A 613 43.50 -11.38 -10.77
N GLU A 614 44.64 -11.86 -10.26
CA GLU A 614 44.98 -11.74 -8.84
C GLU A 614 45.34 -10.29 -8.49
N VAL A 615 44.70 -9.76 -7.45
CA VAL A 615 44.89 -8.40 -6.94
C VAL A 615 45.36 -8.45 -5.49
N PHE A 616 46.27 -7.53 -5.15
CA PHE A 616 46.78 -7.40 -3.78
C PHE A 616 45.99 -6.38 -2.99
N TRP A 617 45.68 -6.70 -1.73
CA TRP A 617 45.10 -5.73 -0.81
C TRP A 617 46.12 -4.60 -0.52
N PRO A 618 45.76 -3.32 -0.73
CA PRO A 618 46.69 -2.20 -0.50
C PRO A 618 47.11 -2.07 0.97
N ASP A 619 48.41 -1.82 1.21
CA ASP A 619 48.98 -1.67 2.57
C ASP A 619 48.46 -0.45 3.34
N ASP A 620 48.00 0.59 2.63
CA ASP A 620 47.49 1.84 3.17
C ASP A 620 45.98 1.83 3.44
N VAL A 621 45.29 0.75 3.09
CA VAL A 621 43.88 0.50 3.37
C VAL A 621 43.75 -0.44 4.59
N PRO A 622 42.78 -0.23 5.49
CA PRO A 622 42.56 -1.15 6.62
C PRO A 622 42.42 -2.61 6.16
N PRO A 623 43.06 -3.58 6.85
CA PRO A 623 42.97 -4.99 6.46
C PRO A 623 41.57 -5.55 6.71
N VAL A 624 41.17 -6.50 5.85
CA VAL A 624 39.94 -7.29 5.99
C VAL A 624 40.17 -8.60 6.73
N GLN A 625 39.11 -9.36 7.01
CA GLN A 625 39.21 -10.65 7.69
C GLN A 625 39.67 -11.75 6.73
N GLU A 626 39.28 -11.62 5.46
CA GLU A 626 39.63 -12.46 4.34
C GLU A 626 41.13 -12.36 4.04
N THR A 627 41.74 -13.48 3.68
CA THR A 627 43.20 -13.59 3.56
C THR A 627 43.70 -13.57 2.12
N GLY A 628 42.81 -13.63 1.14
CA GLY A 628 43.16 -13.81 -0.26
C GLY A 628 43.67 -15.24 -0.57
N PRO A 629 44.14 -15.48 -1.80
CA PRO A 629 44.29 -14.51 -2.90
C PRO A 629 42.94 -13.92 -3.34
N PHE A 630 42.96 -12.68 -3.85
CA PHE A 630 41.77 -11.97 -4.29
C PHE A 630 41.73 -11.90 -5.82
N PHE A 631 40.62 -12.30 -6.44
CA PHE A 631 40.49 -12.37 -7.89
C PHE A 631 39.48 -11.35 -8.40
N GLN A 632 39.88 -10.50 -9.36
CA GLN A 632 39.05 -9.39 -9.81
C GLN A 632 37.94 -9.80 -10.77
N ILE A 633 36.72 -9.32 -10.49
CA ILE A 633 35.53 -9.53 -11.34
C ILE A 633 34.95 -8.23 -11.89
N GLY A 634 35.38 -7.07 -11.36
CA GLY A 634 34.97 -5.79 -11.90
C GLY A 634 35.30 -4.58 -11.04
N PHE A 635 34.40 -3.59 -11.07
CA PHE A 635 34.54 -2.33 -10.35
C PHE A 635 33.21 -1.88 -9.75
N TRP A 636 33.26 -1.21 -8.61
CA TRP A 636 32.09 -0.56 -8.01
C TRP A 636 32.46 0.75 -7.35
N MET A 637 31.85 1.85 -7.82
CA MET A 637 32.11 3.20 -7.33
C MET A 637 33.61 3.51 -7.30
N GLY A 638 34.32 3.16 -8.38
CA GLY A 638 35.77 3.35 -8.53
C GLY A 638 36.65 2.26 -7.90
N GLY A 639 36.17 1.53 -6.89
CA GLY A 639 36.89 0.45 -6.22
C GLY A 639 36.88 -0.86 -7.01
N GLU A 640 37.87 -1.72 -6.82
CA GLU A 640 37.94 -3.04 -7.46
C GLU A 640 36.99 -4.01 -6.75
N LEU A 641 36.18 -4.72 -7.52
CA LEU A 641 35.36 -5.82 -7.02
C LEU A 641 36.11 -7.13 -7.18
N VAL A 642 36.34 -7.84 -6.07
CA VAL A 642 37.14 -9.05 -6.03
C VAL A 642 36.43 -10.18 -5.28
N VAL A 643 36.78 -11.43 -5.62
CA VAL A 643 36.37 -12.65 -4.93
C VAL A 643 37.54 -13.16 -4.10
N ASP A 644 37.33 -13.43 -2.81
CA ASP A 644 38.31 -14.11 -1.96
C ASP A 644 38.37 -15.61 -2.30
N GLY A 645 39.56 -16.09 -2.67
CA GLY A 645 39.78 -17.47 -3.11
C GLY A 645 39.30 -18.54 -2.13
N PRO A 646 39.68 -18.46 -0.83
CA PRO A 646 39.30 -19.46 0.17
C PRO A 646 37.83 -19.44 0.62
N THR A 647 37.18 -18.27 0.65
CA THR A 647 35.81 -18.14 1.22
C THR A 647 34.73 -17.88 0.19
N GLY A 648 35.08 -17.49 -1.05
CA GLY A 648 34.11 -17.08 -2.06
C GLY A 648 33.40 -15.75 -1.74
N HIS A 649 33.81 -15.04 -0.69
CA HIS A 649 33.27 -13.73 -0.33
C HIS A 649 33.60 -12.70 -1.42
N VAL A 650 32.65 -11.83 -1.74
CA VAL A 650 32.85 -10.72 -2.66
C VAL A 650 33.17 -9.46 -1.87
N LEU A 651 34.25 -8.78 -2.21
CA LEU A 651 34.77 -7.60 -1.52
C LEU A 651 34.88 -6.44 -2.50
N ARG A 652 34.71 -5.21 -2.00
CA ARG A 652 35.09 -3.98 -2.71
C ARG A 652 36.39 -3.45 -2.08
N ILE A 653 37.46 -3.38 -2.85
CA ILE A 653 38.71 -2.74 -2.44
C ILE A 653 38.52 -1.21 -2.54
N PRO A 654 38.66 -0.46 -1.43
CA PRO A 654 38.56 1.01 -1.43
C PRO A 654 39.65 1.67 -2.29
N THR A 655 39.32 2.79 -2.92
CA THR A 655 40.28 3.58 -3.72
C THR A 655 41.15 4.51 -2.88
N GLU A 656 40.65 4.96 -1.72
CA GLU A 656 41.37 5.83 -0.77
C GLU A 656 41.12 5.39 0.69
N PRO A 657 42.05 5.64 1.63
CA PRO A 657 41.94 5.18 3.02
C PRO A 657 40.78 5.79 3.84
N ASP A 658 40.18 6.90 3.38
CA ASP A 658 39.10 7.64 4.05
C ASP A 658 37.71 7.43 3.43
N GLU A 659 37.56 6.40 2.59
CA GLU A 659 36.28 5.97 2.02
C GLU A 659 35.41 5.13 3.00
N ASP A 660 35.48 5.34 4.31
CA ASP A 660 34.72 4.57 5.33
C ASP A 660 33.19 4.50 5.08
N HIS A 661 32.64 5.41 4.28
CA HIS A 661 31.23 5.44 3.90
C HIS A 661 30.88 4.58 2.67
N LEU A 662 31.89 4.02 2.00
CA LEU A 662 31.82 3.04 0.90
C LEU A 662 32.69 1.80 1.18
N ALA A 663 33.50 1.84 2.24
CA ALA A 663 34.39 0.78 2.71
C ALA A 663 33.75 0.05 3.89
N GLY A 664 34.01 -1.27 3.96
CA GLY A 664 33.70 -2.11 5.12
C GLY A 664 32.62 -3.15 4.88
N LEU A 665 32.93 -4.37 5.34
CA LEU A 665 32.22 -5.65 5.17
C LEU A 665 32.25 -6.20 3.74
N PRO A 666 32.24 -7.54 3.56
CA PRO A 666 32.07 -8.12 2.24
C PRO A 666 30.80 -7.55 1.59
N ALA A 667 30.86 -7.24 0.31
CA ALA A 667 29.68 -6.86 -0.47
C ALA A 667 28.64 -7.99 -0.48
N ALA A 668 29.12 -9.25 -0.43
CA ALA A 668 28.36 -10.42 -0.03
C ALA A 668 29.28 -11.57 0.45
N CYS A 669 28.75 -12.46 1.27
CA CYS A 669 29.42 -13.66 1.80
C CYS A 669 29.45 -14.84 0.80
N SER A 670 29.01 -14.67 -0.44
CA SER A 670 29.23 -15.63 -1.54
C SER A 670 29.00 -14.95 -2.90
N VAL A 671 29.56 -15.54 -3.97
CA VAL A 671 29.31 -15.10 -5.36
C VAL A 671 27.83 -15.20 -5.74
N GLU A 672 27.16 -16.30 -5.38
CA GLU A 672 25.72 -16.49 -5.65
C GLU A 672 24.86 -15.42 -4.96
N SER A 673 25.11 -15.15 -3.67
CA SER A 673 24.41 -14.09 -2.93
C SER A 673 24.69 -12.71 -3.53
N PHE A 674 25.94 -12.44 -3.91
CA PHE A 674 26.31 -11.20 -4.58
C PHE A 674 25.50 -10.99 -5.86
N LEU A 675 25.50 -11.95 -6.78
CA LEU A 675 24.76 -11.85 -8.05
C LEU A 675 23.25 -11.72 -7.84
N THR A 676 22.70 -12.44 -6.86
CA THR A 676 21.29 -12.31 -6.46
C THR A 676 20.98 -10.89 -5.95
N MET A 677 21.83 -10.34 -5.09
CA MET A 677 21.71 -8.98 -4.57
C MET A 677 21.88 -7.91 -5.66
N VAL A 678 22.73 -8.16 -6.67
CA VAL A 678 22.84 -7.31 -7.86
C VAL A 678 21.52 -7.32 -8.64
N GLY A 679 20.92 -8.49 -8.89
CA GLY A 679 19.62 -8.60 -9.58
C GLY A 679 18.51 -7.80 -8.88
N LEU A 680 18.43 -7.91 -7.55
CA LEU A 680 17.53 -7.12 -6.71
C LEU A 680 17.79 -5.61 -6.80
N TRP A 681 19.07 -5.22 -6.70
CA TRP A 681 19.50 -3.83 -6.76
C TRP A 681 19.15 -3.18 -8.11
N VAL A 682 19.51 -3.83 -9.22
CA VAL A 682 19.21 -3.36 -10.59
C VAL A 682 17.70 -3.30 -10.82
N THR A 683 16.95 -4.31 -10.36
CA THR A 683 15.48 -4.30 -10.40
C THR A 683 14.92 -3.06 -9.70
N GLY A 684 15.42 -2.76 -8.49
CA GLY A 684 15.06 -1.56 -7.75
C GLY A 684 15.39 -0.28 -8.52
N LEU A 685 16.58 -0.17 -9.07
CA LEU A 685 16.99 1.02 -9.83
C LEU A 685 16.13 1.26 -11.07
N ARG A 686 15.82 0.21 -11.84
CA ARG A 686 14.95 0.31 -13.02
C ARG A 686 13.52 0.67 -12.63
N ILE A 687 12.98 0.08 -11.56
CA ILE A 687 11.65 0.43 -11.06
C ILE A 687 11.59 1.87 -10.54
N LYS A 688 12.64 2.38 -9.86
CA LYS A 688 12.71 3.78 -9.38
C LYS A 688 12.45 4.77 -10.52
N GLN A 689 12.91 4.49 -11.73
CA GLN A 689 12.70 5.36 -12.91
C GLN A 689 11.22 5.44 -13.37
N THR A 690 10.40 4.45 -12.98
CA THR A 690 8.97 4.36 -13.32
C THR A 690 8.06 4.94 -12.24
N ILE A 691 8.57 5.16 -11.02
CA ILE A 691 7.76 5.62 -9.88
C ILE A 691 7.60 7.14 -9.93
N HIS A 692 6.34 7.57 -9.88
CA HIS A 692 5.95 8.99 -9.86
C HIS A 692 5.31 9.43 -8.54
N ASN A 693 5.12 8.48 -7.63
CA ASN A 693 4.57 8.73 -6.31
C ASN A 693 5.71 8.90 -5.31
N ASP A 694 5.72 10.04 -4.61
CA ASP A 694 6.75 10.38 -3.64
C ASP A 694 6.85 9.34 -2.51
N LEU A 695 5.73 8.74 -2.08
CA LEU A 695 5.75 7.73 -1.02
C LEU A 695 6.38 6.43 -1.50
N GLU A 696 5.97 5.92 -2.65
CA GLU A 696 6.55 4.68 -3.19
C GLU A 696 8.04 4.86 -3.50
N ALA A 697 8.45 6.05 -3.97
CA ALA A 697 9.85 6.37 -4.22
C ALA A 697 10.70 6.33 -2.93
N VAL A 698 10.11 6.68 -1.78
CA VAL A 698 10.74 6.57 -0.45
C VAL A 698 10.74 5.13 0.09
N LEU A 699 9.72 4.33 -0.24
CA LEU A 699 9.60 2.94 0.22
C LEU A 699 10.49 1.97 -0.57
N LEU A 700 10.69 2.21 -1.87
CA LEU A 700 11.43 1.29 -2.74
C LEU A 700 12.84 0.97 -2.24
N PRO A 701 13.68 1.94 -1.82
CA PRO A 701 15.00 1.63 -1.26
C PRO A 701 14.93 0.71 -0.03
N GLN A 702 13.85 0.80 0.75
CA GLN A 702 13.63 -0.08 1.91
C GLN A 702 13.26 -1.50 1.46
N TYR A 703 12.48 -1.64 0.39
CA TYR A 703 12.19 -2.95 -0.20
C TYR A 703 13.45 -3.63 -0.72
N VAL A 704 14.31 -2.88 -1.41
CA VAL A 704 15.60 -3.38 -1.91
C VAL A 704 16.48 -3.82 -0.74
N ALA A 705 16.67 -2.96 0.26
CA ALA A 705 17.50 -3.26 1.42
C ALA A 705 16.99 -4.49 2.21
N HIS A 706 15.67 -4.60 2.40
CA HIS A 706 15.07 -5.74 3.09
C HIS A 706 15.22 -7.05 2.30
N ALA A 707 15.05 -7.00 0.98
CA ALA A 707 15.23 -8.16 0.11
C ALA A 707 16.69 -8.62 0.09
N GLN A 708 17.64 -7.67 -0.01
CA GLN A 708 19.08 -7.96 0.07
C GLN A 708 19.46 -8.57 1.42
N ALA A 709 18.98 -8.01 2.53
CA ALA A 709 19.25 -8.54 3.87
C ALA A 709 18.65 -9.94 4.11
N SER A 710 17.63 -10.32 3.35
CA SER A 710 17.05 -11.67 3.38
C SER A 710 17.88 -12.71 2.62
N VAL A 711 18.69 -12.26 1.65
CA VAL A 711 19.66 -13.09 0.90
C VAL A 711 20.97 -13.20 1.69
N ASP A 712 21.51 -12.06 2.09
CA ASP A 712 22.73 -11.96 2.90
C ASP A 712 22.66 -10.75 3.82
N SER A 713 22.40 -11.00 5.10
CA SER A 713 22.28 -9.95 6.11
C SER A 713 23.59 -9.21 6.36
N THR A 714 24.75 -9.85 6.17
CA THR A 714 26.06 -9.23 6.41
C THR A 714 26.45 -8.38 5.21
N GLY A 715 26.31 -8.93 3.99
CA GLY A 715 26.58 -8.22 2.75
C GLY A 715 25.69 -7.00 2.53
N ALA A 716 24.42 -7.09 2.93
CA ALA A 716 23.46 -5.99 2.81
C ALA A 716 23.79 -4.78 3.71
N GLU A 717 24.67 -4.92 4.70
CA GLU A 717 25.14 -3.80 5.51
C GLU A 717 26.15 -2.91 4.76
N ALA A 718 26.71 -3.38 3.63
CA ALA A 718 27.63 -2.60 2.82
C ALA A 718 26.96 -1.31 2.31
N PRO A 719 27.42 -0.12 2.73
CA PRO A 719 26.72 1.14 2.45
C PRO A 719 26.55 1.45 0.95
N ALA A 720 27.44 0.93 0.12
CA ALA A 720 27.46 1.11 -1.33
C ALA A 720 26.15 0.68 -2.01
N TRP A 721 25.46 -0.36 -1.49
CA TRP A 721 24.15 -0.79 -2.01
C TRP A 721 23.10 0.32 -1.95
N SER A 722 23.09 1.07 -0.86
CA SER A 722 22.10 2.11 -0.59
C SER A 722 22.46 3.47 -1.20
N TYR A 723 23.74 3.71 -1.51
CA TYR A 723 24.28 5.01 -1.89
C TYR A 723 23.55 5.63 -3.09
N VAL A 724 23.35 4.86 -4.16
CA VAL A 724 22.72 5.34 -5.41
C VAL A 724 21.26 5.72 -5.20
N PHE A 725 20.55 5.08 -4.26
CA PHE A 725 19.15 5.40 -4.00
C PHE A 725 18.96 6.79 -3.39
N TYR A 726 19.94 7.31 -2.65
CA TYR A 726 19.85 8.56 -1.89
C TYR A 726 20.66 9.73 -2.46
N ASN A 727 21.61 9.47 -3.36
CA ASN A 727 22.52 10.49 -3.89
C ASN A 727 22.30 10.82 -5.38
N GLU A 728 21.34 10.16 -6.03
CA GLU A 728 20.81 10.47 -7.37
C GLU A 728 19.30 10.75 -7.34
#